data_AF-A0A1Z5JJV8-F1
#
_entry.id   AF-A0A1Z5JJV8-F1
#
_cell.length_a   1.000
_cell.length_b   1.000
_cell.length_c   1.000
_cell.angle_alpha   90.00
_cell.angle_beta   90.00
_cell.angle_gamma   90.00
#
_symmetry.space_group_name_H-M   'P 1'
#
loop_
_entity.id
_entity.type
_entity.pdbx_description
1 polymer ?
#
loop_
_entity_poly.entity_id
_entity_poly.type
_entity_poly.pdbx_seq_one_letter_code
_entity_poly.pdbx_strand_id
1 'polypeptide(L)'
;MRRPKTYPHSLLALLCSVWCVSIATEWSSRAFFEIILSEQQNMFQREKDASLPMVPVKMIVQEHSQETQVVVRQNNLRKEQGVKSNIEAEQLAQTEDGRKLKNEEKHFFVCETAPDMAKRHQPIVMVSNSRTGSNLFFSFIGRLAEKDEKQVDGIMLYEVYADELDIQVQSLSQIIDHIQRGCGWNTNAEMYVDRKFASPKKLFTAAFADFNDMSSQQTVLRELQQVFAERYSKPAGFMQFIHRIPSLLPKPFFALKVFPYHIFDQMNMTVAEYAAIFADMNPEYVVLWRRNILEIFVSLKIAKQKSGGWTLQGTTKDDAIAIQRPELEWYIQNIVGFYKQARDYFDGKSIPYHEYEYNRDMVDEKGHPNIARKIQSELLHLPSDEQVIRDVFAYPHLAKQATVPISEQIQNWNEVKSWGYSAVAEEWPNLFPKKILTITANNKASAVDDELRSEKRIVVQESQPRNKEEQYFVCETAPATAKRHQPIVLISHARTGSNLFFSFIGRLAERHVDQVDGILLYEVYAEQLNIHVNGLSQIIDHIRRGCGWNTDTESYVDRTFASPKELFTAAFAEFNMSSQQTVLKELQKAFTERYSKPAGFMNFIHRIPSLLPKPFFALKVFPYYIFHQMKTTVAEYASIFADMSPEYVVLWRRNVLEIFVSANIAQRTNGWTLQGTSQEHAITIQRPELDWYIQNFVSYFTQARDYFDSKSIPYHVFEYNRDLVDEKGHPNIARKIQSVLLHLPSDEQVIQDVFAYPHLAKQATVPVFAQIQNWDEVKSWGYSAVAEEWPDLFAESTNTTAVSRL
;
A
#
# COMPACT_ATOMS: atom_id res chain seq x y z
N MET A 1 71.98 37.16 -34.52
CA MET A 1 70.58 37.65 -34.36
C MET A 1 69.72 36.50 -33.83
N ARG A 2 69.39 36.50 -32.53
CA ARG A 2 68.54 35.47 -31.91
C ARG A 2 67.07 35.87 -32.12
N ARG A 3 66.31 35.04 -32.84
CA ARG A 3 64.87 35.24 -33.07
C ARG A 3 64.11 35.05 -31.74
N PRO A 4 63.06 35.84 -31.47
CA PRO A 4 62.30 35.74 -30.23
C PRO A 4 61.46 34.46 -30.24
N LYS A 5 61.47 33.73 -29.12
CA LYS A 5 60.60 32.59 -28.88
C LYS A 5 59.17 33.11 -28.71
N THR A 6 58.33 32.87 -29.69
CA THR A 6 56.88 33.04 -29.58
C THR A 6 56.34 31.94 -28.67
N TYR A 7 55.76 32.33 -27.55
CA TYR A 7 54.98 31.40 -26.72
C TYR A 7 53.69 31.03 -27.45
N PRO A 8 53.30 29.74 -27.49
CA PRO A 8 52.13 29.32 -28.21
C PRO A 8 50.87 29.89 -27.55
N HIS A 9 50.06 30.59 -28.35
CA HIS A 9 48.77 31.19 -27.94
C HIS A 9 47.82 30.20 -27.26
N SER A 10 48.02 28.90 -27.42
CA SER A 10 47.27 27.84 -26.75
C SER A 10 47.49 27.80 -25.23
N LEU A 11 48.68 28.15 -24.73
CA LEU A 11 48.94 28.14 -23.28
C LEU A 11 48.23 29.30 -22.58
N LEU A 12 48.18 30.48 -23.22
CA LEU A 12 47.48 31.64 -22.69
C LEU A 12 45.96 31.43 -22.70
N ALA A 13 45.43 30.80 -23.75
CA ALA A 13 44.02 30.43 -23.82
C ALA A 13 43.63 29.42 -22.74
N LEU A 14 44.47 28.41 -22.48
CA LEU A 14 44.23 27.42 -21.42
C LEU A 14 44.22 28.08 -20.03
N LEU A 15 45.18 28.97 -19.75
CA LEU A 15 45.25 29.68 -18.47
C LEU A 15 44.05 30.61 -18.26
N CYS A 16 43.58 31.30 -19.29
CA CYS A 16 42.35 32.09 -19.21
C CYS A 16 41.11 31.21 -18.98
N SER A 17 41.00 30.07 -19.65
CA SER A 17 39.87 29.15 -19.44
C SER A 17 39.86 28.56 -18.03
N VAL A 18 41.02 28.15 -17.49
CA VAL A 18 41.13 27.65 -16.12
C VAL A 18 40.82 28.74 -15.09
N TRP A 19 41.22 29.98 -15.36
CA TRP A 19 40.91 31.12 -14.49
C TRP A 19 39.41 31.49 -14.52
N CYS A 20 38.78 31.52 -15.69
CA CYS A 20 37.34 31.75 -15.82
C CYS A 20 36.49 30.65 -15.17
N VAL A 21 36.90 29.39 -15.30
CA VAL A 21 36.24 28.26 -14.63
C VAL A 21 36.38 28.39 -13.11
N SER A 22 37.56 28.77 -12.61
CA SER A 22 37.80 28.95 -11.17
C SER A 22 36.97 30.09 -10.56
N ILE A 23 36.81 31.20 -11.28
CA ILE A 23 35.95 32.31 -10.84
C ILE A 23 34.47 31.91 -10.88
N ALA A 24 34.04 31.17 -11.89
CA ALA A 24 32.67 30.68 -12.00
C ALA A 24 32.32 29.65 -10.92
N THR A 25 33.25 28.76 -10.55
CA THR A 25 33.06 27.84 -9.41
C THR A 25 33.07 28.57 -8.08
N GLU A 26 33.90 29.61 -7.89
CA GLU A 26 33.90 30.40 -6.66
C GLU A 26 32.60 31.21 -6.48
N TRP A 27 32.07 31.80 -7.56
CA TRP A 27 30.80 32.55 -7.54
C TRP A 27 29.58 31.65 -7.33
N SER A 28 29.54 30.47 -7.98
CA SER A 28 28.47 29.49 -7.79
C SER A 28 28.50 28.85 -6.41
N SER A 29 29.69 28.59 -5.86
CA SER A 29 29.85 28.13 -4.48
C SER A 29 29.36 29.18 -3.49
N ARG A 30 29.68 30.46 -3.71
CA ARG A 30 29.24 31.56 -2.84
C ARG A 30 27.72 31.78 -2.88
N ALA A 31 27.11 31.73 -4.06
CA ALA A 31 25.65 31.80 -4.20
C ALA A 31 24.95 30.58 -3.57
N PHE A 32 25.52 29.39 -3.69
CA PHE A 32 25.00 28.17 -3.05
C PHE A 32 25.11 28.24 -1.52
N PHE A 33 26.23 28.72 -0.98
CA PHE A 33 26.39 28.94 0.46
C PHE A 33 25.48 30.05 0.99
N GLU A 34 25.21 31.12 0.23
CA GLU A 34 24.24 32.15 0.62
C GLU A 34 22.80 31.63 0.63
N ILE A 35 22.43 30.73 -0.31
CA ILE A 35 21.11 30.07 -0.29
C ILE A 35 20.99 29.14 0.92
N ILE A 36 22.00 28.30 1.19
CA ILE A 36 22.01 27.41 2.36
C ILE A 36 22.01 28.22 3.67
N LEU A 37 22.78 29.31 3.75
CA LEU A 37 22.78 30.20 4.90
C LEU A 37 21.43 30.90 5.07
N SER A 38 20.74 31.27 3.98
CA SER A 38 19.39 31.86 4.04
C SER A 38 18.34 30.83 4.46
N GLU A 39 18.43 29.57 4.03
CA GLU A 39 17.52 28.50 4.44
C GLU A 39 17.78 28.07 5.88
N GLN A 40 19.04 28.00 6.31
CA GLN A 40 19.37 27.75 7.71
C GLN A 40 18.97 28.92 8.60
N GLN A 41 19.14 30.18 8.17
CA GLN A 41 18.63 31.34 8.91
C GLN A 41 17.11 31.34 8.98
N ASN A 42 16.40 30.93 7.91
CA ASN A 42 14.94 30.80 7.93
C ASN A 42 14.47 29.63 8.82
N MET A 43 15.20 28.51 8.90
CA MET A 43 14.92 27.43 9.85
C MET A 43 15.20 27.86 11.29
N PHE A 44 16.36 28.48 11.55
CA PHE A 44 16.70 29.01 12.88
C PHE A 44 15.74 30.12 13.30
N GLN A 45 15.26 30.95 12.39
CA GLN A 45 14.25 31.97 12.68
C GLN A 45 12.89 31.33 12.96
N ARG A 46 12.48 30.27 12.24
CA ARG A 46 11.27 29.47 12.56
C ARG A 46 11.38 28.74 13.90
N GLU A 47 12.56 28.22 14.27
CA GLU A 47 12.79 27.62 15.59
C GLU A 47 12.83 28.68 16.70
N LYS A 48 13.39 29.86 16.44
CA LYS A 48 13.45 30.98 17.39
C LYS A 48 12.10 31.68 17.56
N ASP A 49 11.27 31.69 16.51
CA ASP A 49 9.87 32.14 16.58
C ASP A 49 8.96 31.09 17.24
N ALA A 50 9.35 29.81 17.20
CA ALA A 50 8.75 28.73 17.99
C ALA A 50 9.32 28.64 19.43
N SER A 51 10.38 29.38 19.76
CA SER A 51 11.02 29.39 21.08
C SER A 51 11.53 30.77 21.48
N LEU A 52 10.65 31.57 22.11
CA LEU A 52 11.05 32.72 22.93
C LEU A 52 10.91 32.37 24.44
N PRO A 53 11.70 33.02 25.31
CA PRO A 53 12.54 32.27 26.26
C PRO A 53 12.03 32.34 27.71
N MET A 54 12.30 31.29 28.49
CA MET A 54 12.50 31.43 29.93
C MET A 54 13.99 31.39 30.27
N VAL A 55 14.46 32.49 30.84
CA VAL A 55 15.79 32.71 31.43
C VAL A 55 15.83 32.04 32.83
N PRO A 56 17.01 31.61 33.35
CA PRO A 56 17.11 30.43 34.20
C PRO A 56 17.08 30.75 35.70
N VAL A 57 16.30 30.02 36.50
CA VAL A 57 16.51 29.92 37.95
C VAL A 57 16.19 28.51 38.49
N LYS A 58 17.14 28.03 39.27
CA LYS A 58 17.23 26.87 40.18
C LYS A 58 15.93 26.35 40.80
N MET A 59 15.95 25.02 41.02
CA MET A 59 15.34 24.23 42.11
C MET A 59 13.98 24.70 42.65
N ILE A 60 12.94 23.87 42.50
CA ILE A 60 12.14 23.26 43.58
C ILE A 60 11.07 22.33 42.98
N VAL A 61 10.83 21.24 43.70
CA VAL A 61 9.92 20.12 43.46
C VAL A 61 8.44 20.54 43.59
N GLN A 62 7.56 19.81 42.89
CA GLN A 62 6.07 19.80 42.94
C GLN A 62 5.31 20.85 42.10
N GLU A 63 4.19 20.39 41.53
CA GLU A 63 3.18 21.09 40.70
C GLU A 63 3.45 21.22 39.19
N HIS A 64 3.34 20.12 38.43
CA HIS A 64 3.00 20.12 36.99
C HIS A 64 2.18 18.86 36.62
N SER A 65 1.00 18.68 37.24
CA SER A 65 0.07 17.58 36.90
C SER A 65 -1.29 18.04 36.36
N GLN A 66 -1.50 19.32 36.06
CA GLN A 66 -2.82 19.84 35.67
C GLN A 66 -2.94 20.31 34.21
N GLU A 67 -1.86 20.73 33.53
CA GLU A 67 -1.99 21.22 32.13
C GLU A 67 -2.04 20.10 31.08
N THR A 68 -1.37 18.96 31.29
CA THR A 68 -1.45 17.81 30.39
C THR A 68 -2.82 17.12 30.41
N GLN A 69 -3.57 17.24 31.52
CA GLN A 69 -4.93 16.69 31.62
C GLN A 69 -5.96 17.50 30.81
N VAL A 70 -5.73 18.78 30.52
CA VAL A 70 -6.70 19.60 29.76
C VAL A 70 -6.65 19.29 28.25
N VAL A 71 -5.47 19.04 27.70
CA VAL A 71 -5.28 18.72 26.27
C VAL A 71 -5.75 17.29 25.96
N VAL A 72 -5.49 16.33 26.84
CA VAL A 72 -5.98 14.95 26.70
C VAL A 72 -7.51 14.87 26.89
N ARG A 73 -8.08 15.69 27.78
CA ARG A 73 -9.53 15.74 27.99
C ARG A 73 -10.27 16.42 26.82
N GLN A 74 -9.68 17.43 26.17
CA GLN A 74 -10.24 18.03 24.94
C GLN A 74 -10.19 17.08 23.72
N ASN A 75 -9.13 16.28 23.59
CA ASN A 75 -9.03 15.29 22.51
C ASN A 75 -9.95 14.07 22.73
N ASN A 76 -10.17 13.67 23.98
CA ASN A 76 -11.14 12.61 24.32
C ASN A 76 -12.59 13.09 24.19
N LEU A 77 -12.90 14.35 24.55
CA LEU A 77 -14.22 14.96 24.31
C LEU A 77 -14.53 15.10 22.81
N ARG A 78 -13.54 15.38 21.95
CA ARG A 78 -13.72 15.41 20.48
C ARG A 78 -13.92 14.02 19.87
N LYS A 79 -13.24 12.99 20.39
CA LYS A 79 -13.48 11.59 19.97
C LYS A 79 -14.84 11.07 20.43
N GLU A 80 -15.28 11.39 21.64
CA GLU A 80 -16.62 11.02 22.12
C GLU A 80 -17.73 11.78 21.38
N GLN A 81 -17.52 13.02 20.95
CA GLN A 81 -18.46 13.76 20.11
C GLN A 81 -18.55 13.21 18.67
N GLY A 82 -17.45 12.73 18.09
CA GLY A 82 -17.45 12.08 16.76
C GLY A 82 -18.02 10.66 16.76
N VAL A 83 -17.97 9.95 17.89
CA VAL A 83 -18.62 8.63 18.04
C VAL A 83 -20.11 8.77 18.38
N LYS A 84 -20.50 9.78 19.16
CA LYS A 84 -21.92 10.10 19.40
C LYS A 84 -22.64 10.60 18.15
N SER A 85 -21.99 11.36 17.25
CA SER A 85 -22.61 11.82 16.00
C SER A 85 -22.94 10.69 15.03
N ASN A 86 -22.17 9.60 15.04
CA ASN A 86 -22.43 8.43 14.18
C ASN A 86 -23.53 7.52 14.75
N ILE A 87 -23.66 7.44 16.07
CA ILE A 87 -24.71 6.66 16.74
C ILE A 87 -26.06 7.43 16.74
N GLU A 88 -26.03 8.76 16.86
CA GLU A 88 -27.23 9.60 16.71
C GLU A 88 -27.74 9.65 15.26
N ALA A 89 -26.85 9.57 14.26
CA ALA A 89 -27.24 9.47 12.85
C ALA A 89 -27.95 8.14 12.52
N GLU A 90 -27.54 7.02 13.13
CA GLU A 90 -28.22 5.73 12.99
C GLU A 90 -29.54 5.64 13.80
N GLN A 91 -29.64 6.35 14.94
CA GLN A 91 -30.86 6.39 15.75
C GLN A 91 -31.92 7.37 15.21
N LEU A 92 -31.53 8.48 14.57
CA LEU A 92 -32.48 9.38 13.89
C LEU A 92 -33.16 8.72 12.68
N ALA A 93 -32.51 7.76 12.03
CA ALA A 93 -33.06 7.04 10.87
C ALA A 93 -34.27 6.14 11.22
N GLN A 94 -34.54 5.89 12.51
CA GLN A 94 -35.61 4.99 12.98
C GLN A 94 -36.73 5.69 13.79
N THR A 95 -36.67 7.01 13.98
CA THR A 95 -37.70 7.78 14.70
C THR A 95 -38.71 8.42 13.74
N GLU A 96 -39.88 8.83 14.27
CA GLU A 96 -40.96 9.44 13.48
C GLU A 96 -40.57 10.76 12.78
N ASP A 97 -39.48 11.41 13.21
CA ASP A 97 -38.84 12.54 12.51
C ASP A 97 -38.04 12.11 11.25
N GLY A 98 -37.57 10.86 11.19
CA GLY A 98 -37.02 10.26 9.97
C GLY A 98 -38.06 10.10 8.84
N ARG A 99 -39.36 10.07 9.18
CA ARG A 99 -40.45 10.15 8.18
C ARG A 99 -40.71 11.58 7.69
N LYS A 100 -40.34 12.61 8.45
CA LYS A 100 -40.40 14.02 7.98
C LYS A 100 -39.23 14.38 7.08
N LEU A 101 -38.07 13.74 7.21
CA LEU A 101 -36.93 13.91 6.29
C LEU A 101 -37.20 13.36 4.87
N LYS A 102 -38.22 12.51 4.67
CA LYS A 102 -38.72 12.17 3.33
C LYS A 102 -39.39 13.34 2.59
N ASN A 103 -39.61 14.48 3.24
CA ASN A 103 -40.11 15.70 2.61
C ASN A 103 -38.99 16.73 2.27
N GLU A 104 -37.71 16.39 2.47
CA GLU A 104 -36.56 17.23 2.06
C GLU A 104 -35.87 16.73 0.76
N GLU A 105 -36.56 15.97 -0.09
CA GLU A 105 -36.15 15.68 -1.49
C GLU A 105 -36.22 16.92 -2.42
N LYS A 106 -36.08 18.15 -1.89
CA LYS A 106 -36.39 19.37 -2.65
C LYS A 106 -35.26 19.97 -3.48
N HIS A 107 -34.03 19.47 -3.41
CA HIS A 107 -32.92 20.04 -4.22
C HIS A 107 -32.05 18.97 -4.89
N PHE A 108 -32.63 18.28 -5.87
CA PHE A 108 -31.93 17.26 -6.69
C PHE A 108 -30.84 17.86 -7.61
N PHE A 109 -30.97 19.13 -8.01
CA PHE A 109 -30.04 19.89 -8.86
C PHE A 109 -29.70 21.25 -8.22
N VAL A 110 -28.62 21.90 -8.67
CA VAL A 110 -28.21 23.23 -8.15
C VAL A 110 -29.22 24.34 -8.47
N CYS A 111 -30.06 24.17 -9.50
CA CYS A 111 -31.05 25.15 -9.91
C CYS A 111 -32.44 24.51 -10.01
N GLU A 112 -33.47 25.24 -9.59
CA GLU A 112 -34.88 24.82 -9.67
C GLU A 112 -35.41 24.79 -11.10
N THR A 113 -34.72 25.46 -12.04
CA THR A 113 -35.06 25.48 -13.47
C THR A 113 -34.57 24.26 -14.25
N ALA A 114 -33.93 23.30 -13.57
CA ALA A 114 -33.46 22.07 -14.20
C ALA A 114 -34.64 21.29 -14.84
N PRO A 115 -34.58 20.91 -16.12
CA PRO A 115 -35.63 20.14 -16.76
C PRO A 115 -35.84 18.76 -16.12
N ASP A 116 -37.06 18.24 -16.12
CA ASP A 116 -37.39 16.94 -15.50
C ASP A 116 -36.56 15.75 -16.02
N MET A 117 -36.10 15.81 -17.28
CA MET A 117 -35.27 14.78 -17.91
C MET A 117 -33.77 14.98 -17.69
N ALA A 118 -33.36 16.02 -16.96
CA ALA A 118 -31.96 16.29 -16.72
C ALA A 118 -31.30 15.16 -15.94
N LYS A 119 -30.01 14.96 -16.18
CA LYS A 119 -29.16 13.99 -15.50
C LYS A 119 -28.05 14.71 -14.75
N ARG A 120 -27.56 14.08 -13.69
CA ARG A 120 -26.42 14.54 -12.89
C ARG A 120 -25.10 14.11 -13.52
N HIS A 121 -24.10 14.98 -13.47
CA HIS A 121 -22.75 14.64 -13.94
C HIS A 121 -22.13 13.57 -13.04
N GLN A 122 -21.78 12.41 -13.61
CA GLN A 122 -21.12 11.32 -12.88
C GLN A 122 -19.61 11.57 -12.75
N PRO A 123 -18.96 11.23 -11.63
CA PRO A 123 -17.53 11.45 -11.46
C PRO A 123 -16.68 10.46 -12.26
N ILE A 124 -15.63 10.96 -12.92
CA ILE A 124 -14.47 10.17 -13.36
C ILE A 124 -13.27 10.63 -12.55
N VAL A 125 -12.89 9.84 -11.54
CA VAL A 125 -11.87 10.19 -10.54
C VAL A 125 -10.54 9.55 -10.89
N MET A 126 -9.58 10.36 -11.35
CA MET A 126 -8.25 9.89 -11.72
C MET A 126 -7.23 10.11 -10.59
N VAL A 127 -6.73 9.01 -10.04
CA VAL A 127 -5.58 8.97 -9.13
C VAL A 127 -4.32 8.81 -9.97
N SER A 128 -3.47 9.83 -9.98
CA SER A 128 -2.25 9.84 -10.79
C SER A 128 -1.15 10.66 -10.14
N ASN A 129 -0.06 10.92 -10.88
CA ASN A 129 1.00 11.82 -10.45
C ASN A 129 1.38 12.74 -11.61
N SER A 130 2.07 13.84 -11.33
CA SER A 130 2.64 14.66 -12.38
C SER A 130 3.56 13.81 -13.26
N ARG A 131 3.55 14.06 -14.59
CA ARG A 131 4.43 13.39 -15.58
C ARG A 131 4.20 11.86 -15.75
N THR A 132 3.03 11.34 -15.38
CA THR A 132 2.63 9.94 -15.68
C THR A 132 1.79 9.80 -16.95
N GLY A 133 1.69 10.85 -17.77
CA GLY A 133 0.81 10.90 -18.95
C GLY A 133 -0.64 11.26 -18.63
N SER A 134 -0.94 11.69 -17.40
CA SER A 134 -2.28 12.14 -17.00
C SER A 134 -2.82 13.27 -17.87
N ASN A 135 -1.98 14.21 -18.31
CA ASN A 135 -2.41 15.28 -19.25
C ASN A 135 -2.85 14.71 -20.61
N LEU A 136 -2.11 13.71 -21.11
CA LEU A 136 -2.42 13.04 -22.37
C LEU A 136 -3.74 12.28 -22.27
N PHE A 137 -3.91 11.49 -21.20
CA PHE A 137 -5.15 10.76 -20.93
C PHE A 137 -6.35 11.70 -20.78
N PHE A 138 -6.20 12.79 -20.02
CA PHE A 138 -7.24 13.81 -19.84
C PHE A 138 -7.60 14.49 -21.17
N SER A 139 -6.62 14.69 -22.06
CA SER A 139 -6.86 15.21 -23.41
C SER A 139 -7.67 14.23 -24.27
N PHE A 140 -7.48 12.92 -24.13
CA PHE A 140 -8.32 11.93 -24.80
C PHE A 140 -9.77 12.01 -24.34
N ILE A 141 -10.01 12.04 -23.02
CA ILE A 141 -11.37 12.18 -22.47
C ILE A 141 -12.03 13.47 -22.98
N GLY A 142 -11.33 14.60 -22.86
CA GLY A 142 -11.89 15.91 -23.25
C GLY A 142 -12.21 15.98 -24.74
N ARG A 143 -11.35 15.45 -25.60
CA ARG A 143 -11.60 15.41 -27.05
C ARG A 143 -12.71 14.43 -27.43
N LEU A 144 -12.83 13.30 -26.74
CA LEU A 144 -13.95 12.39 -26.94
C LEU A 144 -15.29 13.09 -26.61
N ALA A 145 -15.33 13.84 -25.51
CA ALA A 145 -16.51 14.64 -25.15
C ALA A 145 -16.80 15.75 -26.19
N GLU A 146 -15.77 16.42 -26.68
CA GLU A 146 -15.91 17.46 -27.72
C GLU A 146 -16.43 16.89 -29.04
N LYS A 147 -15.96 15.71 -29.48
CA LYS A 147 -16.33 15.11 -30.76
C LYS A 147 -17.65 14.34 -30.73
N ASP A 148 -18.13 13.95 -29.55
CA ASP A 148 -19.44 13.31 -29.35
C ASP A 148 -20.40 14.23 -28.57
N GLU A 149 -20.42 15.51 -28.94
CA GLU A 149 -21.18 16.60 -28.29
C GLU A 149 -22.70 16.35 -28.20
N LYS A 150 -23.23 15.39 -28.97
CA LYS A 150 -24.64 14.99 -28.94
C LYS A 150 -24.95 13.94 -27.89
N GLN A 151 -23.95 13.22 -27.41
CA GLN A 151 -24.11 12.15 -26.43
C GLN A 151 -23.49 12.51 -25.08
N VAL A 152 -22.46 13.35 -25.07
CA VAL A 152 -21.58 13.55 -23.92
C VAL A 152 -21.56 15.01 -23.46
N ASP A 153 -21.74 15.21 -22.16
CA ASP A 153 -21.52 16.51 -21.50
C ASP A 153 -20.39 16.35 -20.47
N GLY A 154 -19.17 16.77 -20.83
CA GLY A 154 -17.98 16.55 -20.03
C GLY A 154 -17.46 17.82 -19.36
N ILE A 155 -17.49 17.89 -18.03
CA ILE A 155 -16.82 18.95 -17.25
C ILE A 155 -15.38 18.50 -16.95
N MET A 156 -14.38 19.17 -17.53
CA MET A 156 -12.97 18.78 -17.42
C MET A 156 -12.25 19.59 -16.34
N LEU A 157 -12.27 19.12 -15.10
CA LEU A 157 -11.63 19.77 -13.96
C LEU A 157 -10.12 19.51 -13.94
N TYR A 158 -9.41 20.23 -14.80
CA TYR A 158 -7.96 20.13 -14.93
C TYR A 158 -7.28 20.66 -13.66
N GLU A 159 -6.72 19.77 -12.85
CA GLU A 159 -5.96 20.09 -11.61
C GLU A 159 -6.64 21.19 -10.76
N VAL A 160 -7.95 21.07 -10.51
CA VAL A 160 -8.75 22.12 -9.81
C VAL A 160 -8.26 22.44 -8.39
N TYR A 161 -7.40 21.58 -7.83
CA TYR A 161 -6.74 21.78 -6.55
C TYR A 161 -5.35 22.43 -6.67
N ALA A 162 -4.78 22.57 -7.86
CA ALA A 162 -3.49 23.25 -8.06
C ALA A 162 -3.52 24.71 -7.55
N ASP A 163 -2.37 25.25 -7.15
CA ASP A 163 -2.27 26.61 -6.61
C ASP A 163 -2.30 27.68 -7.72
N GLU A 164 -2.06 27.27 -8.96
CA GLU A 164 -2.01 28.09 -10.15
C GLU A 164 -3.38 28.69 -10.49
N LEU A 165 -3.45 30.04 -10.46
CA LEU A 165 -4.71 30.78 -10.63
C LEU A 165 -5.33 30.62 -12.02
N ASP A 166 -4.53 30.45 -13.07
CA ASP A 166 -4.98 30.24 -14.44
C ASP A 166 -5.67 28.87 -14.60
N ILE A 167 -5.12 27.82 -13.99
CA ILE A 167 -5.74 26.48 -13.94
C ILE A 167 -7.09 26.54 -13.19
N GLN A 168 -7.11 27.23 -12.04
CA GLN A 168 -8.34 27.43 -11.27
C GLN A 168 -9.41 28.19 -12.05
N VAL A 169 -9.02 29.27 -12.75
CA VAL A 169 -9.89 30.05 -13.62
C VAL A 169 -10.45 29.19 -14.75
N GLN A 170 -9.62 28.39 -15.41
CA GLN A 170 -10.05 27.51 -16.50
C GLN A 170 -11.11 26.52 -16.04
N SER A 171 -10.90 25.85 -14.90
CA SER A 171 -11.87 24.92 -14.33
C SER A 171 -13.17 25.63 -13.95
N LEU A 172 -13.10 26.80 -13.32
CA LEU A 172 -14.28 27.59 -12.95
C LEU A 172 -15.06 28.10 -14.15
N SER A 173 -14.40 28.55 -15.21
CA SER A 173 -15.05 28.99 -16.45
C SER A 173 -15.92 27.87 -17.02
N GLN A 174 -15.38 26.64 -17.10
CA GLN A 174 -16.16 25.48 -17.55
C GLN A 174 -17.35 25.22 -16.63
N ILE A 175 -17.16 25.24 -15.32
CA ILE A 175 -18.26 25.02 -14.37
C ILE A 175 -19.41 26.01 -14.61
N ILE A 176 -19.10 27.30 -14.80
CA ILE A 176 -20.11 28.33 -15.07
C ILE A 176 -20.79 28.09 -16.42
N ASP A 177 -20.05 27.77 -17.47
CA ASP A 177 -20.63 27.47 -18.79
C ASP A 177 -21.60 26.27 -18.75
N HIS A 178 -21.28 25.23 -17.96
CA HIS A 178 -22.16 24.08 -17.77
C HIS A 178 -23.38 24.39 -16.89
N ILE A 179 -23.24 25.21 -15.84
CA ILE A 179 -24.39 25.71 -15.07
C ILE A 179 -25.31 26.51 -16.00
N GLN A 180 -24.76 27.41 -16.81
CA GLN A 180 -25.53 28.24 -17.73
C GLN A 180 -26.36 27.38 -18.69
N ARG A 181 -25.71 26.40 -19.35
CA ARG A 181 -26.38 25.47 -20.27
C ARG A 181 -27.42 24.59 -19.55
N GLY A 182 -27.02 23.93 -18.46
CA GLY A 182 -27.85 22.98 -17.73
C GLY A 182 -29.07 23.61 -17.07
N CYS A 183 -28.92 24.81 -16.52
CA CYS A 183 -29.99 25.54 -15.85
C CYS A 183 -30.84 26.39 -16.81
N GLY A 184 -30.54 26.37 -18.11
CA GLY A 184 -31.26 27.15 -19.13
C GLY A 184 -31.11 28.67 -18.95
N TRP A 185 -29.97 29.13 -18.43
CA TRP A 185 -29.70 30.56 -18.29
C TRP A 185 -29.38 31.12 -19.67
N ASN A 186 -30.40 31.72 -20.30
CA ASN A 186 -30.28 32.23 -21.64
C ASN A 186 -29.57 33.59 -21.61
N THR A 187 -28.29 33.62 -21.97
CA THR A 187 -27.55 34.85 -22.17
C THR A 187 -26.98 34.87 -23.57
N ASN A 188 -27.05 36.01 -24.25
CA ASN A 188 -26.34 36.24 -25.51
C ASN A 188 -24.82 36.43 -25.26
N ALA A 189 -24.30 35.98 -24.12
CA ALA A 189 -22.94 36.20 -23.68
C ALA A 189 -22.01 35.12 -24.25
N GLU A 190 -20.77 35.51 -24.55
CA GLU A 190 -19.69 34.57 -24.90
C GLU A 190 -19.43 33.60 -23.74
N MET A 191 -19.05 32.36 -24.07
CA MET A 191 -18.68 31.35 -23.07
C MET A 191 -17.51 31.85 -22.21
N TYR A 192 -17.55 31.56 -20.91
CA TYR A 192 -16.51 31.95 -19.97
C TYR A 192 -15.17 31.28 -20.27
N VAL A 193 -15.18 30.11 -20.91
CA VAL A 193 -13.94 29.42 -21.33
C VAL A 193 -13.16 30.23 -22.38
N ASP A 194 -13.84 31.05 -23.19
CA ASP A 194 -13.22 31.89 -24.21
C ASP A 194 -12.74 33.24 -23.66
N ARG A 195 -13.15 33.58 -22.43
CA ARG A 195 -12.80 34.82 -21.75
C ARG A 195 -11.56 34.65 -20.89
N LYS A 196 -10.70 35.68 -20.88
CA LYS A 196 -9.47 35.69 -20.07
C LYS A 196 -9.70 36.37 -18.73
N PHE A 197 -9.50 35.64 -17.64
CA PHE A 197 -9.53 36.18 -16.28
C PHE A 197 -8.21 35.96 -15.56
N ALA A 198 -7.78 36.97 -14.80
CA ALA A 198 -6.54 36.91 -14.03
C ALA A 198 -6.66 36.14 -12.71
N SER A 199 -7.89 35.86 -12.24
CA SER A 199 -8.13 35.13 -10.98
C SER A 199 -9.59 34.68 -10.86
N PRO A 200 -9.89 33.68 -10.00
CA PRO A 200 -11.25 33.29 -9.66
C PRO A 200 -12.13 34.46 -9.20
N LYS A 201 -11.59 35.40 -8.42
CA LYS A 201 -12.31 36.58 -7.93
C LYS A 201 -12.82 37.46 -9.08
N LYS A 202 -11.99 37.69 -10.10
CA LYS A 202 -12.37 38.48 -11.27
C LYS A 202 -13.41 37.77 -12.12
N LEU A 203 -13.30 36.46 -12.26
CA LEU A 203 -14.29 35.62 -12.93
C LEU A 203 -15.65 35.68 -12.22
N PHE A 204 -15.71 35.49 -10.89
CA PHE A 204 -16.96 35.64 -10.14
C PHE A 204 -17.54 37.04 -10.22
N THR A 205 -16.71 38.09 -10.23
CA THR A 205 -17.19 39.47 -10.40
C THR A 205 -17.89 39.65 -11.75
N ALA A 206 -17.33 39.08 -12.82
CA ALA A 206 -17.97 39.09 -14.13
C ALA A 206 -19.26 38.25 -14.13
N ALA A 207 -19.23 37.05 -13.57
CA ALA A 207 -20.42 36.20 -13.44
C ALA A 207 -21.57 36.86 -12.69
N PHE A 208 -21.30 37.49 -11.55
CA PHE A 208 -22.33 38.22 -10.83
C PHE A 208 -22.91 39.41 -11.60
N ALA A 209 -22.10 40.07 -12.45
CA ALA A 209 -22.57 41.15 -13.31
C ALA A 209 -23.43 40.64 -14.47
N ASP A 210 -23.01 39.54 -15.11
CA ASP A 210 -23.68 38.96 -16.26
C ASP A 210 -25.02 38.27 -15.87
N PHE A 211 -25.14 37.80 -14.62
CA PHE A 211 -26.33 37.11 -14.09
C PHE A 211 -27.01 37.88 -12.93
N ASN A 212 -26.97 39.21 -12.96
CA ASN A 212 -27.45 40.05 -11.85
C ASN A 212 -28.99 40.13 -11.72
N ASP A 213 -29.72 39.79 -12.78
CA ASP A 213 -31.15 40.12 -12.90
C ASP A 213 -32.09 39.13 -12.21
N MET A 214 -31.62 37.93 -11.82
CA MET A 214 -32.43 36.90 -11.16
C MET A 214 -31.82 36.41 -9.84
N SER A 215 -32.60 36.47 -8.76
CA SER A 215 -32.18 36.06 -7.41
C SER A 215 -31.77 34.58 -7.32
N SER A 216 -32.39 33.71 -8.12
CA SER A 216 -32.05 32.29 -8.21
C SER A 216 -30.65 32.06 -8.79
N GLN A 217 -30.28 32.78 -9.85
CA GLN A 217 -28.93 32.68 -10.47
C GLN A 217 -27.84 33.15 -9.50
N GLN A 218 -28.10 34.28 -8.82
CA GLN A 218 -27.21 34.81 -7.79
C GLN A 218 -26.99 33.82 -6.65
N THR A 219 -28.03 33.07 -6.26
CA THR A 219 -27.94 32.05 -5.21
C THR A 219 -27.01 30.92 -5.62
N VAL A 220 -27.17 30.38 -6.83
CA VAL A 220 -26.28 29.34 -7.37
C VAL A 220 -24.83 29.81 -7.47
N LEU A 221 -24.60 31.03 -7.95
CA LEU A 221 -23.24 31.59 -8.07
C LEU A 221 -22.59 31.84 -6.70
N ARG A 222 -23.36 32.25 -5.69
CA ARG A 222 -22.86 32.39 -4.31
C ARG A 222 -22.51 31.04 -3.70
N GLU A 223 -23.34 30.03 -3.90
CA GLU A 223 -23.05 28.67 -3.47
C GLU A 223 -21.76 28.16 -4.13
N LEU A 224 -21.64 28.29 -5.46
CA LEU A 224 -20.41 27.92 -6.19
C LEU A 224 -19.18 28.67 -5.64
N GLN A 225 -19.28 29.98 -5.45
CA GLN A 225 -18.19 30.78 -4.89
C GLN A 225 -17.76 30.28 -3.51
N GLN A 226 -18.74 29.96 -2.65
CA GLN A 226 -18.48 29.43 -1.31
C GLN A 226 -17.82 28.05 -1.38
N VAL A 227 -18.42 27.08 -2.07
CA VAL A 227 -17.88 25.71 -2.11
C VAL A 227 -16.52 25.66 -2.81
N PHE A 228 -16.28 26.54 -3.78
CA PHE A 228 -14.98 26.64 -4.44
C PHE A 228 -13.92 27.24 -3.50
N ALA A 229 -14.27 28.24 -2.69
CA ALA A 229 -13.36 28.79 -1.69
C ALA A 229 -13.01 27.78 -0.59
N GLU A 230 -13.98 26.93 -0.21
CA GLU A 230 -13.82 25.91 0.83
C GLU A 230 -13.22 24.59 0.30
N ARG A 231 -12.96 24.45 -1.00
CA ARG A 231 -12.65 23.18 -1.68
C ARG A 231 -11.51 22.36 -1.07
N TYR A 232 -10.52 23.00 -0.46
CA TYR A 232 -9.43 22.30 0.22
C TYR A 232 -9.85 21.72 1.57
N SER A 233 -10.59 22.51 2.36
CA SER A 233 -11.06 22.13 3.70
C SER A 233 -12.31 21.26 3.70
N LYS A 234 -13.15 21.37 2.65
CA LYS A 234 -14.42 20.65 2.49
C LYS A 234 -14.61 20.18 1.03
N PRO A 235 -13.72 19.33 0.50
CA PRO A 235 -13.77 18.90 -0.89
C PRO A 235 -15.10 18.21 -1.27
N ALA A 236 -15.76 17.54 -0.32
CA ALA A 236 -17.06 16.90 -0.55
C ALA A 236 -18.15 17.88 -0.96
N GLY A 237 -18.24 19.06 -0.35
CA GLY A 237 -19.24 20.06 -0.69
C GLY A 237 -19.07 20.58 -2.12
N PHE A 238 -17.82 20.79 -2.54
CA PHE A 238 -17.50 21.20 -3.90
C PHE A 238 -17.85 20.10 -4.93
N MET A 239 -17.45 18.85 -4.70
CA MET A 239 -17.77 17.74 -5.60
C MET A 239 -19.30 17.48 -5.69
N GLN A 240 -20.02 17.56 -4.57
CA GLN A 240 -21.49 17.45 -4.55
C GLN A 240 -22.17 18.57 -5.32
N PHE A 241 -21.62 19.79 -5.31
CA PHE A 241 -22.11 20.89 -6.12
C PHE A 241 -21.97 20.56 -7.62
N ILE A 242 -20.78 20.11 -8.06
CA ILE A 242 -20.54 19.74 -9.47
C ILE A 242 -21.45 18.60 -9.91
N HIS A 243 -21.60 17.56 -9.09
CA HIS A 243 -22.48 16.42 -9.37
C HIS A 243 -23.93 16.85 -9.61
N ARG A 244 -24.41 17.88 -8.90
CA ARG A 244 -25.77 18.43 -9.02
C ARG A 244 -25.94 19.43 -10.16
N ILE A 245 -24.93 19.68 -11.00
CA ILE A 245 -25.12 20.47 -12.22
C ILE A 245 -25.97 19.64 -13.20
N PRO A 246 -27.14 20.13 -13.65
CA PRO A 246 -27.98 19.39 -14.58
C PRO A 246 -27.38 19.34 -15.99
N SER A 247 -27.64 18.26 -16.71
CA SER A 247 -27.36 18.12 -18.13
C SER A 247 -28.50 17.45 -18.86
N LEU A 248 -28.74 17.86 -20.11
CA LEU A 248 -29.74 17.25 -20.99
C LEU A 248 -29.18 16.11 -21.85
N LEU A 249 -27.85 15.90 -21.83
CA LEU A 249 -27.23 14.88 -22.67
C LEU A 249 -27.30 13.49 -22.02
N PRO A 250 -27.25 12.42 -22.84
CA PRO A 250 -27.34 11.04 -22.35
C PRO A 250 -26.27 10.65 -21.33
N LYS A 251 -25.03 11.14 -21.49
CA LYS A 251 -23.84 10.77 -20.70
C LYS A 251 -23.12 12.01 -20.15
N PRO A 252 -23.64 12.64 -19.08
CA PRO A 252 -22.93 13.72 -18.42
C PRO A 252 -21.93 13.19 -17.40
N PHE A 253 -20.71 13.73 -17.42
CA PHE A 253 -19.67 13.41 -16.46
C PHE A 253 -18.83 14.62 -16.08
N PHE A 254 -18.19 14.57 -14.92
CA PHE A 254 -17.06 15.46 -14.63
C PHE A 254 -15.82 14.62 -14.39
N ALA A 255 -14.74 14.95 -15.07
CA ALA A 255 -13.46 14.28 -14.89
C ALA A 255 -12.56 15.16 -14.05
N LEU A 256 -11.83 14.57 -13.12
CA LEU A 256 -10.79 15.25 -12.36
C LEU A 256 -9.58 14.34 -12.15
N LYS A 257 -8.41 14.95 -12.14
CA LYS A 257 -7.16 14.26 -11.82
C LYS A 257 -6.55 14.88 -10.56
N VAL A 258 -6.09 14.00 -9.67
CA VAL A 258 -5.45 14.37 -8.42
C VAL A 258 -4.08 13.75 -8.30
N PHE A 259 -3.19 14.46 -7.60
CA PHE A 259 -1.81 14.11 -7.37
C PHE A 259 -1.58 13.96 -5.85
N PRO A 260 -0.49 13.30 -5.43
CA PRO A 260 -0.20 13.11 -4.01
C PRO A 260 -0.25 14.41 -3.20
N TYR A 261 0.34 15.48 -3.73
CA TYR A 261 0.39 16.78 -3.03
C TYR A 261 -1.00 17.43 -2.87
N HIS A 262 -1.92 17.23 -3.82
CA HIS A 262 -3.30 17.72 -3.67
C HIS A 262 -3.99 17.04 -2.48
N ILE A 263 -3.81 15.72 -2.34
CA ILE A 263 -4.48 14.92 -1.33
C ILE A 263 -3.83 15.10 0.05
N PHE A 264 -2.53 14.87 0.13
CA PHE A 264 -1.82 14.85 1.41
C PHE A 264 -1.50 16.26 1.93
N ASP A 265 -1.09 17.18 1.05
CA ASP A 265 -0.58 18.48 1.52
C ASP A 265 -1.68 19.55 1.50
N GLN A 266 -2.45 19.64 0.42
CA GLN A 266 -3.47 20.69 0.29
C GLN A 266 -4.79 20.35 0.98
N MET A 267 -5.29 19.11 0.81
CA MET A 267 -6.54 18.67 1.44
C MET A 267 -6.31 18.05 2.83
N ASN A 268 -5.08 17.66 3.15
CA ASN A 268 -4.74 16.95 4.39
C ASN A 268 -5.61 15.71 4.63
N MET A 269 -5.75 14.89 3.58
CA MET A 269 -6.55 13.67 3.55
C MET A 269 -5.70 12.48 3.13
N THR A 270 -6.19 11.28 3.41
CA THR A 270 -5.72 10.04 2.81
C THR A 270 -6.41 9.77 1.46
N VAL A 271 -5.85 8.86 0.66
CA VAL A 271 -6.51 8.42 -0.60
C VAL A 271 -7.89 7.80 -0.32
N ALA A 272 -8.04 7.10 0.80
CA ALA A 272 -9.29 6.48 1.22
C ALA A 272 -10.38 7.51 1.52
N GLU A 273 -10.05 8.53 2.32
CA GLU A 273 -10.97 9.63 2.65
C GLU A 273 -11.35 10.43 1.40
N TYR A 274 -10.39 10.67 0.51
CA TYR A 274 -10.67 11.35 -0.75
C TYR A 274 -11.60 10.53 -1.66
N ALA A 275 -11.38 9.22 -1.81
CA ALA A 275 -12.26 8.37 -2.61
C ALA A 275 -13.67 8.24 -1.99
N ALA A 276 -13.78 8.22 -0.66
CA ALA A 276 -15.07 8.14 0.03
C ALA A 276 -16.01 9.32 -0.28
N ILE A 277 -15.48 10.48 -0.67
CA ILE A 277 -16.27 11.65 -1.12
C ILE A 277 -17.25 11.29 -2.24
N PHE A 278 -16.86 10.37 -3.11
CA PHE A 278 -17.60 10.03 -4.32
C PHE A 278 -18.50 8.81 -4.17
N ALA A 279 -18.52 8.14 -3.01
CA ALA A 279 -19.18 6.83 -2.84
C ALA A 279 -20.65 6.81 -3.30
N ASP A 280 -21.39 7.90 -3.03
CA ASP A 280 -22.81 8.03 -3.37
C ASP A 280 -23.08 8.63 -4.76
N MET A 281 -22.03 8.92 -5.53
CA MET A 281 -22.12 9.57 -6.84
C MET A 281 -21.94 8.60 -8.02
N ASN A 282 -21.85 7.29 -7.76
CA ASN A 282 -21.57 6.24 -8.76
C ASN A 282 -20.35 6.57 -9.67
N PRO A 283 -19.15 6.68 -9.08
CA PRO A 283 -17.94 7.13 -9.77
C PRO A 283 -17.29 6.03 -10.61
N GLU A 284 -16.62 6.45 -11.68
CA GLU A 284 -15.61 5.65 -12.37
C GLU A 284 -14.21 6.03 -11.85
N TYR A 285 -13.48 5.07 -11.29
CA TYR A 285 -12.12 5.30 -10.80
C TYR A 285 -11.08 4.95 -11.86
N VAL A 286 -10.09 5.82 -12.04
CA VAL A 286 -8.95 5.58 -12.92
C VAL A 286 -7.67 5.67 -12.09
N VAL A 287 -6.82 4.65 -12.17
CA VAL A 287 -5.45 4.70 -11.66
C VAL A 287 -4.53 4.79 -12.86
N LEU A 288 -3.83 5.91 -12.97
CA LEU A 288 -2.88 6.14 -14.05
C LEU A 288 -1.47 6.38 -13.50
N TRP A 289 -0.58 5.43 -13.76
CA TRP A 289 0.76 5.41 -13.20
C TRP A 289 1.83 5.16 -14.27
N ARG A 290 3.09 5.32 -13.90
CA ARG A 290 4.24 5.05 -14.77
C ARG A 290 5.21 4.15 -14.02
N ARG A 291 5.61 3.05 -14.65
CA ARG A 291 6.42 2.01 -14.01
C ARG A 291 7.84 2.47 -13.74
N ASN A 292 8.47 3.18 -14.69
CA ASN A 292 9.76 3.80 -14.47
C ASN A 292 9.61 5.11 -13.65
N ILE A 293 9.70 5.01 -12.32
CA ILE A 293 9.52 6.14 -11.40
C ILE A 293 10.66 7.16 -11.52
N LEU A 294 11.88 6.71 -11.82
CA LEU A 294 13.01 7.59 -12.12
C LEU A 294 12.70 8.51 -13.30
N GLU A 295 12.04 7.99 -14.35
CA GLU A 295 11.63 8.81 -15.49
C GLU A 295 10.58 9.85 -15.12
N ILE A 296 9.71 9.56 -14.15
CA ILE A 296 8.78 10.56 -13.59
C ILE A 296 9.57 11.67 -12.90
N PHE A 297 10.49 11.31 -12.00
CA PHE A 297 11.28 12.24 -11.21
C PHE A 297 12.10 13.19 -12.09
N VAL A 298 12.85 12.61 -13.04
CA VAL A 298 13.68 13.38 -13.99
C VAL A 298 12.81 14.32 -14.81
N SER A 299 11.70 13.81 -15.35
CA SER A 299 10.82 14.63 -16.17
C SER A 299 10.18 15.77 -15.38
N LEU A 300 9.86 15.55 -14.10
CA LEU A 300 9.34 16.59 -13.20
C LEU A 300 10.39 17.66 -12.93
N LYS A 301 11.62 17.27 -12.62
CA LYS A 301 12.74 18.18 -12.34
C LYS A 301 13.08 19.05 -13.55
N ILE A 302 13.15 18.46 -14.74
CA ILE A 302 13.36 19.19 -16.00
C ILE A 302 12.21 20.15 -16.26
N ALA A 303 10.96 19.73 -16.07
CA ALA A 303 9.80 20.60 -16.25
C ALA A 303 9.82 21.81 -15.29
N LYS A 304 10.27 21.63 -14.05
CA LYS A 304 10.45 22.73 -13.08
C LYS A 304 11.58 23.68 -13.46
N GLN A 305 12.65 23.18 -14.08
CA GLN A 305 13.78 23.99 -14.54
C GLN A 305 13.43 24.84 -15.77
N LYS A 306 12.59 24.34 -16.67
CA LYS A 306 12.17 25.05 -17.88
C LYS A 306 10.91 25.87 -17.57
N SER A 307 11.01 27.20 -17.51
CA SER A 307 9.85 28.08 -17.37
C SER A 307 8.81 27.79 -18.47
N GLY A 308 7.66 27.21 -18.12
CA GLY A 308 6.63 26.78 -19.07
C GLY A 308 6.80 25.38 -19.68
N GLY A 309 7.75 24.57 -19.19
CA GLY A 309 8.11 23.24 -19.72
C GLY A 309 7.13 22.10 -19.39
N TRP A 310 5.96 22.39 -18.83
CA TRP A 310 4.95 21.38 -18.48
C TRP A 310 4.32 20.73 -19.72
N THR A 311 4.32 21.44 -20.86
CA THR A 311 3.71 21.01 -22.12
C THR A 311 4.60 21.35 -23.32
N LEU A 312 4.71 20.43 -24.29
CA LEU A 312 5.12 20.66 -25.69
C LEU A 312 6.61 20.96 -25.98
N GLN A 313 7.47 21.16 -25.00
CA GLN A 313 8.90 21.34 -25.25
C GLN A 313 9.65 20.01 -25.16
N GLY A 314 10.35 19.68 -26.25
CA GLY A 314 11.27 18.54 -26.31
C GLY A 314 12.33 18.64 -25.21
N THR A 315 12.57 17.55 -24.49
CA THR A 315 13.73 17.42 -23.59
C THR A 315 14.94 16.96 -24.40
N THR A 316 16.00 17.76 -24.43
CA THR A 316 17.28 17.43 -25.07
C THR A 316 18.33 17.06 -24.03
N LYS A 317 19.51 16.63 -24.48
CA LYS A 317 20.66 16.35 -23.61
C LYS A 317 21.13 17.59 -22.82
N ASP A 318 20.93 18.79 -23.36
CA ASP A 318 21.32 20.03 -22.70
C ASP A 318 20.41 20.37 -21.50
N ASP A 319 19.23 19.75 -21.43
CA ASP A 319 18.31 19.86 -20.30
C ASP A 319 18.62 18.87 -19.18
N ALA A 320 19.69 18.06 -19.30
CA ALA A 320 20.00 17.01 -18.34
C ALA A 320 20.24 17.59 -16.93
N ILE A 321 19.80 16.85 -15.91
CA ILE A 321 19.91 17.26 -14.50
C ILE A 321 20.86 16.34 -13.73
N ALA A 322 21.50 16.87 -12.69
CA ALA A 322 22.12 16.04 -11.67
C ALA A 322 21.07 15.56 -10.66
N ILE A 323 21.14 14.28 -10.29
CA ILE A 323 20.25 13.67 -9.31
C ILE A 323 20.99 13.46 -8.00
N GLN A 324 20.34 13.81 -6.89
CA GLN A 324 20.82 13.47 -5.55
C GLN A 324 20.09 12.23 -5.04
N ARG A 325 20.84 11.26 -4.50
CA ARG A 325 20.29 9.98 -4.02
C ARG A 325 19.17 10.13 -2.98
N PRO A 326 19.33 10.92 -1.90
CA PRO A 326 18.30 11.02 -0.86
C PRO A 326 16.99 11.59 -1.39
N GLU A 327 17.07 12.56 -2.31
CA GLU A 327 15.89 13.16 -2.93
C GLU A 327 15.15 12.16 -3.83
N LEU A 328 15.89 11.41 -4.65
CA LEU A 328 15.32 10.36 -5.50
C LEU A 328 14.68 9.25 -4.67
N GLU A 329 15.36 8.77 -3.62
CA GLU A 329 14.85 7.72 -2.74
C GLU A 329 13.58 8.16 -2.00
N TRP A 330 13.57 9.39 -1.46
CA TRP A 330 12.37 9.97 -0.86
C TRP A 330 11.22 10.07 -1.86
N TYR A 331 11.50 10.55 -3.09
CA TYR A 331 10.48 10.63 -4.13
C TYR A 331 9.92 9.26 -4.50
N ILE A 332 10.77 8.25 -4.70
CA ILE A 332 10.34 6.88 -5.02
C ILE A 332 9.46 6.33 -3.90
N GLN A 333 9.87 6.45 -2.64
CA GLN A 333 9.10 5.94 -1.50
C GLN A 333 7.71 6.59 -1.43
N ASN A 334 7.62 7.90 -1.60
CA ASN A 334 6.34 8.61 -1.56
C ASN A 334 5.41 8.24 -2.72
N ILE A 335 5.93 8.16 -3.95
CA ILE A 335 5.11 7.81 -5.12
C ILE A 335 4.68 6.34 -5.08
N VAL A 336 5.57 5.42 -4.68
CA VAL A 336 5.20 4.02 -4.47
C VAL A 336 4.16 3.90 -3.36
N GLY A 337 4.35 4.62 -2.25
CA GLY A 337 3.42 4.66 -1.13
C GLY A 337 2.03 5.14 -1.54
N PHE A 338 1.94 6.22 -2.31
CA PHE A 338 0.69 6.75 -2.84
C PHE A 338 -0.08 5.75 -3.71
N TYR A 339 0.58 5.15 -4.71
CA TYR A 339 -0.08 4.18 -5.60
C TYR A 339 -0.45 2.89 -4.88
N LYS A 340 0.38 2.44 -3.92
CA LYS A 340 0.02 1.31 -3.05
C LYS A 340 -1.21 1.65 -2.22
N GLN A 341 -1.28 2.80 -1.56
CA GLN A 341 -2.47 3.20 -0.80
C GLN A 341 -3.74 3.20 -1.67
N ALA A 342 -3.67 3.76 -2.88
CA ALA A 342 -4.79 3.75 -3.82
C ALA A 342 -5.24 2.33 -4.21
N ARG A 343 -4.30 1.51 -4.68
CA ARG A 343 -4.55 0.10 -5.02
C ARG A 343 -5.14 -0.67 -3.85
N ASP A 344 -4.52 -0.55 -2.69
CA ASP A 344 -4.83 -1.29 -1.48
C ASP A 344 -6.23 -0.95 -0.99
N TYR A 345 -6.60 0.33 -1.05
CA TYR A 345 -7.95 0.79 -0.75
C TYR A 345 -8.99 0.25 -1.75
N PHE A 346 -8.76 0.43 -3.06
CA PHE A 346 -9.71 -0.01 -4.07
C PHE A 346 -9.88 -1.54 -4.08
N ASP A 347 -8.78 -2.29 -4.06
CA ASP A 347 -8.80 -3.76 -3.96
C ASP A 347 -9.46 -4.22 -2.65
N GLY A 348 -9.11 -3.61 -1.51
CA GLY A 348 -9.60 -4.00 -0.19
C GLY A 348 -11.10 -3.74 0.00
N LYS A 349 -11.65 -2.73 -0.68
CA LYS A 349 -13.08 -2.42 -0.68
C LYS A 349 -13.82 -3.00 -1.88
N SER A 350 -13.15 -3.76 -2.75
CA SER A 350 -13.72 -4.27 -4.00
C SER A 350 -14.33 -3.17 -4.88
N ILE A 351 -13.73 -1.98 -4.86
CA ILE A 351 -14.12 -0.86 -5.72
C ILE A 351 -13.50 -1.12 -7.10
N PRO A 352 -14.29 -1.21 -8.19
CA PRO A 352 -13.74 -1.36 -9.52
C PRO A 352 -12.98 -0.09 -9.93
N TYR A 353 -11.83 -0.26 -10.58
CA TYR A 353 -11.05 0.84 -11.13
C TYR A 353 -10.36 0.41 -12.43
N HIS A 354 -10.18 1.38 -13.32
CA HIS A 354 -9.47 1.21 -14.59
C HIS A 354 -8.00 1.53 -14.39
N GLU A 355 -7.12 0.56 -14.62
CA GLU A 355 -5.67 0.71 -14.50
C GLU A 355 -5.03 0.97 -15.85
N TYR A 356 -4.27 2.06 -15.94
CA TYR A 356 -3.44 2.39 -17.09
C TYR A 356 -1.99 2.60 -16.65
N GLU A 357 -1.06 1.99 -17.39
CA GLU A 357 0.37 2.12 -17.16
C GLU A 357 0.98 2.87 -18.36
N TYR A 358 1.60 4.02 -18.12
CA TYR A 358 2.20 4.86 -19.17
C TYR A 358 3.12 4.07 -20.11
N ASN A 359 4.05 3.28 -19.55
CA ASN A 359 5.05 2.53 -20.31
C ASN A 359 4.42 1.44 -21.19
N ARG A 360 3.28 0.89 -20.79
CA ARG A 360 2.56 -0.17 -21.50
C ARG A 360 1.56 0.39 -22.51
N ASP A 361 0.82 1.43 -22.11
CA ASP A 361 -0.42 1.85 -22.76
C ASP A 361 -0.27 3.15 -23.56
N MET A 362 0.62 4.06 -23.16
CA MET A 362 0.66 5.43 -23.68
C MET A 362 2.02 5.90 -24.21
N VAL A 363 3.05 5.04 -24.17
CA VAL A 363 4.41 5.41 -24.61
C VAL A 363 4.52 5.66 -26.11
N ASP A 364 3.71 4.96 -26.93
CA ASP A 364 3.74 5.00 -28.39
C ASP A 364 2.43 5.58 -28.94
N GLU A 365 2.53 6.55 -29.83
CA GLU A 365 1.41 7.17 -30.55
C GLU A 365 0.56 6.14 -31.30
N LYS A 366 1.15 5.05 -31.79
CA LYS A 366 0.41 3.96 -32.45
C LYS A 366 -0.56 3.26 -31.50
N GLY A 367 -0.28 3.26 -30.20
CA GLY A 367 -1.12 2.66 -29.16
C GLY A 367 -2.27 3.57 -28.73
N HIS A 368 -2.18 4.88 -28.95
CA HIS A 368 -3.15 5.85 -28.43
C HIS A 368 -4.59 5.63 -28.93
N PRO A 369 -4.85 5.28 -30.21
CA PRO A 369 -6.20 4.97 -30.66
C PRO A 369 -6.84 3.82 -29.88
N ASN A 370 -6.07 2.82 -29.45
CA ASN A 370 -6.59 1.72 -28.63
C ASN A 370 -7.01 2.21 -27.24
N ILE A 371 -6.28 3.17 -26.67
CA ILE A 371 -6.62 3.77 -25.37
C ILE A 371 -7.85 4.66 -25.50
N ALA A 372 -7.95 5.48 -26.54
CA ALA A 372 -9.14 6.27 -26.80
C ALA A 372 -10.39 5.40 -26.98
N ARG A 373 -10.28 4.26 -27.68
CA ARG A 373 -11.38 3.28 -27.78
C ARG A 373 -11.79 2.72 -26.43
N LYS A 374 -10.82 2.31 -25.60
CA LYS A 374 -11.12 1.83 -24.24
C LYS A 374 -11.78 2.89 -23.38
N ILE A 375 -11.32 4.14 -23.43
CA ILE A 375 -11.98 5.24 -22.74
C ILE A 375 -13.42 5.38 -23.23
N GLN A 376 -13.65 5.40 -24.55
CA GLN A 376 -14.99 5.50 -25.12
C GLN A 376 -15.91 4.35 -24.67
N SER A 377 -15.45 3.10 -24.76
CA SER A 377 -16.28 1.92 -24.49
C SER A 377 -16.38 1.52 -23.03
N GLU A 378 -15.30 1.60 -22.26
CA GLU A 378 -15.20 1.07 -20.90
C GLU A 378 -15.40 2.14 -19.82
N LEU A 379 -14.98 3.39 -20.09
CA LEU A 379 -15.08 4.49 -19.11
C LEU A 379 -16.31 5.37 -19.35
N LEU A 380 -16.59 5.70 -20.61
CA LEU A 380 -17.74 6.53 -21.00
C LEU A 380 -18.99 5.69 -21.33
N HIS A 381 -18.82 4.37 -21.51
CA HIS A 381 -19.89 3.43 -21.90
C HIS A 381 -20.64 3.89 -23.16
N LEU A 382 -19.89 4.37 -24.14
CA LEU A 382 -20.37 4.81 -25.45
C LEU A 382 -20.10 3.71 -26.49
N PRO A 383 -20.94 3.63 -27.54
CA PRO A 383 -20.66 2.77 -28.69
C PRO A 383 -19.34 3.19 -29.36
N SER A 384 -18.56 2.20 -29.81
CA SER A 384 -17.31 2.46 -30.52
C SER A 384 -17.61 3.16 -31.85
N ASP A 385 -17.05 4.35 -32.05
CA ASP A 385 -17.14 5.10 -33.30
C ASP A 385 -15.73 5.43 -33.81
N GLU A 386 -15.29 4.70 -34.83
CA GLU A 386 -13.96 4.89 -35.41
C GLU A 386 -13.77 6.27 -36.05
N GLN A 387 -14.83 6.95 -36.46
CA GLN A 387 -14.72 8.31 -36.99
C GLN A 387 -14.42 9.30 -35.86
N VAL A 388 -15.15 9.21 -34.74
CA VAL A 388 -14.86 9.99 -33.53
C VAL A 388 -13.43 9.73 -33.06
N ILE A 389 -12.99 8.46 -33.03
CA ILE A 389 -11.61 8.11 -32.66
C ILE A 389 -10.61 8.77 -33.62
N ARG A 390 -10.81 8.69 -34.93
CA ARG A 390 -9.93 9.38 -35.90
C ARG A 390 -9.86 10.89 -35.67
N ASP A 391 -10.99 11.52 -35.37
CA ASP A 391 -11.09 12.96 -35.18
C ASP A 391 -10.41 13.44 -33.88
N VAL A 392 -10.36 12.60 -32.84
CA VAL A 392 -9.57 12.86 -31.61
C VAL A 392 -8.07 13.01 -31.92
N PHE A 393 -7.56 12.26 -32.92
CA PHE A 393 -6.14 12.24 -33.31
C PHE A 393 -5.79 13.14 -34.50
N ALA A 394 -6.78 13.80 -35.13
CA ALA A 394 -6.53 14.72 -36.23
C ALA A 394 -5.77 16.00 -35.82
N TYR A 395 -5.69 16.28 -34.52
CA TYR A 395 -4.96 17.43 -33.98
C TYR A 395 -3.51 17.08 -33.63
N PRO A 396 -2.54 17.95 -33.96
CA PRO A 396 -1.15 17.77 -33.54
C PRO A 396 -1.04 17.75 -32.00
N HIS A 397 0.11 17.28 -31.49
CA HIS A 397 0.55 17.35 -30.09
C HIS A 397 0.28 16.16 -29.16
N LEU A 398 0.25 14.93 -29.69
CA LEU A 398 0.11 13.71 -28.89
C LEU A 398 1.43 12.92 -28.73
N ALA A 399 2.58 13.59 -28.87
CA ALA A 399 3.89 12.96 -28.83
C ALA A 399 4.52 12.89 -27.43
N LYS A 400 5.37 11.88 -27.21
CA LYS A 400 6.27 11.83 -26.04
C LYS A 400 7.20 13.06 -26.06
N GLN A 401 7.25 13.80 -24.95
CA GLN A 401 8.03 15.04 -24.86
C GLN A 401 9.54 14.82 -24.73
N ALA A 402 9.99 13.67 -24.22
CA ALA A 402 11.41 13.36 -24.14
C ALA A 402 11.88 12.71 -25.45
N THR A 403 12.82 13.37 -26.14
CA THR A 403 13.37 12.90 -27.43
C THR A 403 14.69 12.13 -27.28
N VAL A 404 15.29 12.17 -26.08
CA VAL A 404 16.50 11.42 -25.74
C VAL A 404 16.24 10.38 -24.64
N PRO A 405 17.01 9.27 -24.57
CA PRO A 405 16.89 8.28 -23.50
C PRO A 405 17.10 8.90 -22.10
N ILE A 406 16.53 8.28 -21.07
CA ILE A 406 16.66 8.81 -19.69
C ILE A 406 18.11 8.89 -19.21
N SER A 407 18.98 7.97 -19.65
CA SER A 407 20.41 8.01 -19.35
C SER A 407 21.11 9.27 -19.88
N GLU A 408 20.54 9.93 -20.88
CA GLU A 408 21.04 11.19 -21.43
C GLU A 408 20.36 12.42 -20.81
N GLN A 409 19.30 12.23 -20.02
CA GLN A 409 18.62 13.28 -19.25
C GLN A 409 19.20 13.42 -17.83
N ILE A 410 20.15 12.56 -17.46
CA ILE A 410 20.77 12.51 -16.13
C ILE A 410 22.27 12.73 -16.29
N GLN A 411 22.79 13.84 -15.73
CA GLN A 411 24.21 14.21 -15.82
C GLN A 411 25.12 13.17 -15.14
N ASN A 412 24.73 12.70 -13.94
CA ASN A 412 25.45 11.69 -13.17
C ASN A 412 24.87 10.28 -13.35
N TRP A 413 24.47 9.91 -14.57
CA TRP A 413 23.81 8.61 -14.85
C TRP A 413 24.56 7.39 -14.31
N ASN A 414 25.89 7.35 -14.46
CA ASN A 414 26.70 6.22 -13.99
C ASN A 414 26.58 6.01 -12.47
N GLU A 415 26.46 7.11 -11.72
CA GLU A 415 26.28 7.10 -10.27
C GLU A 415 24.88 6.60 -9.91
N VAL A 416 23.84 7.15 -10.56
CA VAL A 416 22.44 6.72 -10.38
C VAL A 416 22.27 5.23 -10.67
N LYS A 417 22.91 4.74 -11.74
CA LYS A 417 22.95 3.32 -12.09
C LYS A 417 23.66 2.48 -11.02
N SER A 418 24.74 2.99 -10.42
CA SER A 418 25.47 2.30 -9.35
C SER A 418 24.66 2.14 -8.05
N TRP A 419 23.62 2.96 -7.85
CA TRP A 419 22.66 2.80 -6.74
C TRP A 419 21.63 1.69 -6.99
N GLY A 420 21.63 1.07 -8.19
CA GLY A 420 20.72 -0.01 -8.57
C GLY A 420 19.50 0.43 -9.37
N TYR A 421 19.41 1.70 -9.79
CA TYR A 421 18.27 2.19 -10.58
C TYR A 421 18.46 1.97 -12.09
N SER A 422 17.35 1.60 -12.74
CA SER A 422 17.35 1.26 -14.16
C SER A 422 16.64 2.30 -15.04
N ALA A 423 17.12 2.41 -16.27
CA ALA A 423 16.46 3.13 -17.36
C ALA A 423 15.31 2.32 -17.98
N VAL A 424 15.32 1.00 -17.79
CA VAL A 424 14.38 0.06 -18.40
C VAL A 424 13.15 -0.05 -17.50
N ALA A 425 11.95 0.17 -18.04
CA ALA A 425 10.73 0.20 -17.24
C ALA A 425 10.41 -1.16 -16.62
N GLU A 426 10.67 -2.25 -17.34
CA GLU A 426 10.40 -3.63 -16.93
C GLU A 426 11.22 -4.08 -15.72
N GLU A 427 12.35 -3.42 -15.46
CA GLU A 427 13.19 -3.69 -14.27
C GLU A 427 12.66 -3.01 -13.00
N TRP A 428 11.65 -2.12 -13.12
CA TRP A 428 10.96 -1.53 -11.98
C TRP A 428 9.80 -2.41 -11.50
N PRO A 429 9.52 -2.46 -10.19
CA PRO A 429 8.41 -3.23 -9.65
C PRO A 429 7.07 -2.86 -10.29
N ASN A 430 6.31 -3.87 -10.72
CA ASN A 430 4.94 -3.63 -11.14
C ASN A 430 4.04 -3.42 -9.92
N LEU A 431 3.55 -2.19 -9.72
CA LEU A 431 2.67 -1.86 -8.59
C LEU A 431 1.26 -2.42 -8.78
N PHE A 432 0.84 -2.67 -10.02
CA PHE A 432 -0.47 -3.20 -10.39
C PHE A 432 -0.32 -4.48 -11.22
N PRO A 433 0.19 -5.58 -10.64
CA PRO A 433 0.22 -6.85 -11.35
C PRO A 433 -1.21 -7.26 -11.68
N LYS A 434 -1.51 -7.46 -12.97
CA LYS A 434 -2.83 -7.95 -13.39
C LYS A 434 -3.11 -9.24 -12.63
N LYS A 435 -4.17 -9.26 -11.82
CA LYS A 435 -4.76 -10.50 -11.33
C LYS A 435 -5.12 -11.29 -12.57
N ILE A 436 -4.41 -12.38 -12.85
CA ILE A 436 -4.79 -13.30 -13.93
C ILE A 436 -6.10 -13.93 -13.48
N LEU A 437 -7.21 -13.32 -13.85
CA LEU A 437 -8.51 -13.98 -13.87
C LEU A 437 -8.40 -15.02 -14.99
N THR A 438 -8.17 -16.27 -14.61
CA THR A 438 -8.28 -17.41 -15.51
C THR A 438 -9.75 -17.53 -15.91
N ILE A 439 -10.16 -16.76 -16.92
CA ILE A 439 -11.47 -16.93 -17.56
C ILE A 439 -11.42 -18.29 -18.24
N THR A 440 -12.11 -19.26 -17.65
CA THR A 440 -12.42 -20.52 -18.32
C THR A 440 -13.49 -20.19 -19.35
N ALA A 441 -13.06 -19.89 -20.57
CA ALA A 441 -13.96 -19.76 -21.71
C ALA A 441 -14.57 -21.14 -22.01
N ASN A 442 -15.76 -21.40 -21.48
CA ASN A 442 -16.60 -22.47 -21.99
C ASN A 442 -17.45 -21.91 -23.12
N ASN A 443 -17.03 -22.23 -24.34
CA ASN A 443 -17.89 -22.28 -25.51
C ASN A 443 -19.15 -23.09 -25.16
N LYS A 444 -20.33 -22.46 -25.30
CA LYS A 444 -21.53 -23.14 -25.80
C LYS A 444 -22.42 -22.11 -26.48
N ALA A 445 -22.29 -22.06 -27.80
CA ALA A 445 -23.35 -21.55 -28.65
C ALA A 445 -24.46 -22.61 -28.78
N SER A 446 -25.70 -22.13 -28.80
CA SER A 446 -26.89 -22.73 -29.43
C SER A 446 -27.48 -24.02 -28.84
N ALA A 447 -28.60 -23.87 -28.11
CA ALA A 447 -29.85 -24.53 -28.49
C ALA A 447 -31.05 -23.73 -27.96
N VAL A 448 -32.03 -23.59 -28.86
CA VAL A 448 -33.26 -22.80 -28.87
C VAL A 448 -34.37 -23.40 -27.97
N ASP A 449 -35.26 -22.52 -27.52
CA ASP A 449 -36.65 -22.66 -27.05
C ASP A 449 -37.18 -24.04 -26.60
N ASP A 450 -37.69 -24.14 -25.36
CA ASP A 450 -39.15 -24.26 -25.14
C ASP A 450 -39.52 -24.23 -23.64
N GLU A 451 -40.75 -23.75 -23.39
CA GLU A 451 -41.59 -23.88 -22.19
C GLU A 451 -41.39 -22.95 -20.98
N LEU A 452 -42.00 -21.77 -21.14
CA LEU A 452 -42.78 -21.09 -20.12
C LEU A 452 -43.96 -21.98 -19.62
N ARG A 453 -44.24 -21.88 -18.31
CA ARG A 453 -45.47 -22.22 -17.54
C ARG A 453 -45.44 -23.54 -16.74
N SER A 454 -45.26 -23.39 -15.42
CA SER A 454 -46.36 -23.71 -14.49
C SER A 454 -46.12 -23.09 -13.11
N GLU A 455 -47.20 -22.53 -12.58
CA GLU A 455 -47.29 -21.83 -11.30
C GLU A 455 -47.22 -22.78 -10.08
N LYS A 456 -46.88 -22.16 -8.93
CA LYS A 456 -47.39 -22.44 -7.58
C LYS A 456 -47.20 -23.86 -7.00
N ARG A 457 -46.39 -23.91 -5.94
CA ARG A 457 -46.90 -24.16 -4.58
C ARG A 457 -45.88 -23.80 -3.51
N ILE A 458 -46.23 -22.79 -2.73
CA ILE A 458 -45.75 -22.58 -1.38
C ILE A 458 -46.25 -23.76 -0.55
N VAL A 459 -45.33 -24.54 0.01
CA VAL A 459 -45.57 -25.33 1.22
C VAL A 459 -44.51 -24.92 2.22
N VAL A 460 -44.97 -24.16 3.20
CA VAL A 460 -44.27 -23.92 4.46
C VAL A 460 -44.15 -25.27 5.16
N GLN A 461 -42.93 -25.78 5.29
CA GLN A 461 -42.61 -26.81 6.26
C GLN A 461 -41.57 -26.25 7.22
N GLU A 462 -42.04 -25.91 8.42
CA GLU A 462 -41.22 -25.68 9.59
C GLU A 462 -40.23 -26.85 9.75
N SER A 463 -38.95 -26.54 9.58
CA SER A 463 -37.86 -27.36 10.09
C SER A 463 -37.04 -26.48 11.01
N GLN A 464 -36.98 -26.92 12.26
CA GLN A 464 -36.19 -26.32 13.34
C GLN A 464 -34.73 -26.12 12.92
N PRO A 465 -34.02 -25.12 13.50
CA PRO A 465 -32.61 -24.90 13.21
C PRO A 465 -31.80 -26.07 13.77
N ARG A 466 -31.39 -27.01 12.91
CA ARG A 466 -30.30 -27.93 13.22
C ARG A 466 -28.98 -27.16 13.16
N ASN A 467 -28.23 -27.23 14.24
CA ASN A 467 -26.85 -26.77 14.46
C ASN A 467 -26.02 -26.63 13.17
N LYS A 468 -25.73 -25.38 12.78
CA LYS A 468 -24.83 -25.02 11.66
C LYS A 468 -23.36 -24.94 12.08
N GLU A 469 -22.88 -25.91 12.86
CA GLU A 469 -21.45 -26.00 13.26
C GLU A 469 -20.72 -27.22 12.67
N GLU A 470 -21.32 -27.96 11.73
CA GLU A 470 -20.58 -28.93 10.92
C GLU A 470 -19.77 -28.20 9.82
N GLN A 471 -18.65 -27.58 10.18
CA GLN A 471 -17.63 -27.21 9.20
C GLN A 471 -16.88 -28.49 8.77
N TYR A 472 -17.22 -29.02 7.59
CA TYR A 472 -16.65 -30.23 7.01
C TYR A 472 -15.13 -30.15 6.82
N PHE A 473 -14.42 -31.28 6.97
CA PHE A 473 -13.02 -31.44 6.54
C PHE A 473 -12.87 -31.14 5.04
N VAL A 474 -11.64 -30.87 4.57
CA VAL A 474 -11.40 -30.61 3.13
C VAL A 474 -11.80 -31.77 2.22
N CYS A 475 -11.92 -32.99 2.75
CA CYS A 475 -12.34 -34.18 2.01
C CYS A 475 -13.48 -34.91 2.73
N GLU A 476 -14.45 -35.39 1.96
CA GLU A 476 -15.60 -36.13 2.44
C GLU A 476 -15.24 -37.52 2.99
N THR A 477 -14.08 -38.05 2.62
CA THR A 477 -13.58 -39.37 3.02
C THR A 477 -12.89 -39.38 4.38
N ALA A 478 -12.79 -38.23 5.07
CA ALA A 478 -12.18 -38.16 6.39
C ALA A 478 -12.94 -39.05 7.40
N PRO A 479 -12.25 -39.93 8.16
CA PRO A 479 -12.92 -40.78 9.14
C PRO A 479 -13.50 -39.94 10.29
N ALA A 480 -14.55 -40.44 10.93
CA ALA A 480 -15.22 -39.74 12.04
C ALA A 480 -14.29 -39.47 13.24
N THR A 481 -13.19 -40.21 13.38
CA THR A 481 -12.18 -40.01 14.42
C THR A 481 -11.14 -38.95 14.07
N ALA A 482 -11.18 -38.39 12.85
CA ALA A 482 -10.22 -37.40 12.40
C ALA A 482 -10.32 -36.13 13.25
N LYS A 483 -9.17 -35.48 13.45
CA LYS A 483 -9.04 -34.21 14.16
C LYS A 483 -8.56 -33.11 13.21
N ARG A 484 -8.91 -31.87 13.52
CA ARG A 484 -8.44 -30.67 12.81
C ARG A 484 -7.09 -30.24 13.37
N HIS A 485 -6.22 -29.72 12.51
CA HIS A 485 -4.91 -29.21 12.95
C HIS A 485 -5.07 -27.91 13.74
N GLN A 486 -4.58 -27.89 14.98
CA GLN A 486 -4.60 -26.69 15.83
C GLN A 486 -3.49 -25.70 15.40
N PRO A 487 -3.75 -24.38 15.33
CA PRO A 487 -2.72 -23.41 14.98
C PRO A 487 -1.73 -23.18 16.12
N ILE A 488 -0.43 -23.18 15.82
CA ILE A 488 0.61 -22.57 16.65
C ILE A 488 1.14 -21.34 15.91
N VAL A 489 0.74 -20.15 16.36
CA VAL A 489 0.97 -18.88 15.65
C VAL A 489 2.14 -18.13 16.27
N LEU A 490 3.26 -18.04 15.54
CA LEU A 490 4.45 -17.35 16.01
C LEU A 490 4.45 -15.88 15.55
N ILE A 491 4.22 -14.98 16.50
CA ILE A 491 4.43 -13.54 16.37
C ILE A 491 5.91 -13.26 16.63
N SER A 492 6.66 -13.04 15.55
CA SER A 492 8.13 -12.94 15.62
C SER A 492 8.67 -11.90 14.65
N HIS A 493 9.97 -11.63 14.75
CA HIS A 493 10.73 -10.87 13.74
C HIS A 493 11.91 -11.73 13.26
N ALA A 494 12.46 -11.42 12.08
CA ALA A 494 13.75 -11.98 11.67
C ALA A 494 14.80 -11.80 12.79
N ARG A 495 15.66 -12.80 13.01
CA ARG A 495 16.73 -12.81 14.02
C ARG A 495 16.28 -12.78 15.50
N THR A 496 15.02 -13.12 15.78
CA THR A 496 14.49 -13.39 17.15
C THR A 496 14.61 -14.86 17.58
N GLY A 497 15.25 -15.72 16.75
CA GLY A 497 15.38 -17.16 17.03
C GLY A 497 14.24 -18.03 16.52
N SER A 498 13.33 -17.49 15.70
CA SER A 498 12.21 -18.22 15.10
C SER A 498 12.60 -19.50 14.37
N ASN A 499 13.77 -19.54 13.71
CA ASN A 499 14.22 -20.72 12.98
C ASN A 499 14.64 -21.83 13.95
N LEU A 500 15.35 -21.47 15.01
CA LEU A 500 15.75 -22.39 16.06
C LEU A 500 14.52 -22.99 16.76
N PHE A 501 13.54 -22.13 17.06
CA PHE A 501 12.27 -22.56 17.65
C PHE A 501 11.50 -23.52 16.73
N PHE A 502 11.42 -23.23 15.42
CA PHE A 502 10.82 -24.13 14.44
C PHE A 502 11.54 -25.48 14.35
N SER A 503 12.87 -25.48 14.41
CA SER A 503 13.65 -26.71 14.46
C SER A 503 13.30 -27.56 15.69
N PHE A 504 13.12 -26.94 16.87
CA PHE A 504 12.70 -27.67 18.06
C PHE A 504 11.32 -28.30 17.91
N ILE A 505 10.33 -27.54 17.43
CA ILE A 505 8.98 -28.07 17.19
C ILE A 505 9.02 -29.22 16.19
N GLY A 506 9.74 -29.06 15.08
CA GLY A 506 9.82 -30.10 14.05
C GLY A 506 10.48 -31.37 14.55
N ARG A 507 11.61 -31.26 15.26
CA ARG A 507 12.28 -32.42 15.84
C ARG A 507 11.44 -33.12 16.91
N LEU A 508 10.71 -32.37 17.72
CA LEU A 508 9.79 -32.96 18.69
C LEU A 508 8.66 -33.72 17.98
N ALA A 509 8.09 -33.17 16.91
CA ALA A 509 7.07 -33.85 16.10
C ALA A 509 7.63 -35.14 15.45
N GLU A 510 8.84 -35.09 14.88
CA GLU A 510 9.54 -36.25 14.30
C GLU A 510 9.84 -37.38 15.30
N ARG A 511 9.96 -37.06 16.59
CA ARG A 511 10.19 -38.08 17.64
C ARG A 511 8.89 -38.61 18.24
N HIS A 512 7.78 -37.92 18.04
CA HIS A 512 6.44 -38.30 18.53
C HIS A 512 5.49 -38.65 17.36
N VAL A 513 5.99 -39.35 16.33
CA VAL A 513 5.25 -39.66 15.09
C VAL A 513 3.93 -40.40 15.31
N ASP A 514 3.78 -41.13 16.42
CA ASP A 514 2.55 -41.85 16.75
C ASP A 514 1.52 -40.97 17.50
N GLN A 515 1.94 -39.79 17.97
CA GLN A 515 1.10 -38.88 18.76
C GLN A 515 0.81 -37.56 18.05
N VAL A 516 1.70 -37.12 17.18
CA VAL A 516 1.76 -35.76 16.66
C VAL A 516 1.73 -35.76 15.14
N ASP A 517 0.84 -34.96 14.56
CA ASP A 517 0.81 -34.67 13.12
C ASP A 517 1.08 -33.19 12.91
N GLY A 518 2.34 -32.83 12.66
CA GLY A 518 2.78 -31.44 12.59
C GLY A 518 3.00 -30.95 11.17
N ILE A 519 2.26 -29.93 10.73
CA ILE A 519 2.54 -29.20 9.48
C ILE A 519 3.40 -27.98 9.81
N LEU A 520 4.63 -27.92 9.30
CA LEU A 520 5.57 -26.82 9.56
C LEU A 520 5.60 -25.86 8.37
N LEU A 521 4.87 -24.75 8.49
CA LEU A 521 4.76 -23.72 7.45
C LEU A 521 5.91 -22.72 7.57
N TYR A 522 7.10 -23.13 7.14
CA TYR A 522 8.29 -22.30 7.15
C TYR A 522 8.16 -21.16 6.13
N GLU A 523 7.99 -19.92 6.59
CA GLU A 523 7.89 -18.70 5.77
C GLU A 523 6.99 -18.86 4.55
N VAL A 524 5.78 -19.37 4.75
CA VAL A 524 4.77 -19.58 3.67
C VAL A 524 4.41 -18.27 2.92
N TYR A 525 4.79 -17.13 3.48
CA TYR A 525 4.63 -15.79 2.92
C TYR A 525 5.90 -15.18 2.31
N ALA A 526 7.04 -15.87 2.34
CA ALA A 526 8.28 -15.38 1.73
C ALA A 526 8.13 -15.08 0.24
N GLU A 527 9.07 -14.34 -0.36
CA GLU A 527 9.07 -14.15 -1.82
C GLU A 527 9.85 -15.27 -2.54
N GLN A 528 10.69 -16.01 -1.81
CA GLN A 528 11.55 -17.06 -2.34
C GLN A 528 10.75 -18.32 -2.65
N LEU A 529 10.66 -18.66 -3.94
CA LEU A 529 9.81 -19.75 -4.47
C LEU A 529 10.18 -21.13 -3.90
N ASN A 530 11.45 -21.39 -3.63
CA ASN A 530 11.94 -22.66 -3.09
C ASN A 530 11.46 -22.90 -1.64
N ILE A 531 11.26 -21.84 -0.85
CA ILE A 531 10.77 -21.97 0.52
C ILE A 531 9.29 -22.40 0.54
N HIS A 532 8.49 -21.94 -0.43
CA HIS A 532 7.07 -22.30 -0.53
C HIS A 532 6.85 -23.77 -0.85
N VAL A 533 7.71 -24.33 -1.69
CA VAL A 533 7.60 -25.71 -2.15
C VAL A 533 7.62 -26.66 -0.95
N ASN A 534 8.56 -26.51 -0.01
CA ASN A 534 8.66 -27.40 1.15
C ASN A 534 7.39 -27.39 2.02
N GLY A 535 6.82 -26.21 2.28
CA GLY A 535 5.58 -26.10 3.05
C GLY A 535 4.37 -26.66 2.31
N LEU A 536 4.27 -26.43 1.00
CA LEU A 536 3.19 -27.00 0.18
C LEU A 536 3.30 -28.51 0.01
N SER A 537 4.52 -29.05 -0.13
CA SER A 537 4.78 -30.49 -0.15
C SER A 537 4.27 -31.17 1.11
N GLN A 538 4.56 -30.60 2.29
CA GLN A 538 4.00 -31.07 3.56
C GLN A 538 2.47 -31.03 3.53
N ILE A 539 1.86 -29.91 3.14
CA ILE A 539 0.39 -29.81 3.07
C ILE A 539 -0.20 -30.93 2.19
N ILE A 540 0.37 -31.19 1.01
CA ILE A 540 -0.09 -32.24 0.10
C ILE A 540 0.07 -33.63 0.72
N ASP A 541 1.18 -33.92 1.39
CA ASP A 541 1.39 -35.19 2.08
C ASP A 541 0.40 -35.40 3.24
N HIS A 542 0.05 -34.34 3.98
CA HIS A 542 -0.95 -34.41 5.04
C HIS A 542 -2.36 -34.60 4.49
N ILE A 543 -2.73 -33.91 3.40
CA ILE A 543 -3.99 -34.18 2.70
C ILE A 543 -4.04 -35.63 2.23
N ARG A 544 -2.95 -36.12 1.61
CA ARG A 544 -2.85 -37.49 1.12
C ARG A 544 -3.12 -38.51 2.22
N ARG A 545 -2.42 -38.40 3.35
CA ARG A 545 -2.57 -39.31 4.50
C ARG A 545 -3.94 -39.16 5.16
N GLY A 546 -4.35 -37.93 5.47
CA GLY A 546 -5.59 -37.64 6.20
C GLY A 546 -6.86 -37.97 5.42
N CYS A 547 -6.84 -37.81 4.10
CA CYS A 547 -7.99 -38.11 3.23
C CYS A 547 -7.99 -39.55 2.71
N GLY A 548 -6.99 -40.36 3.07
CA GLY A 548 -6.87 -41.75 2.63
C GLY A 548 -6.58 -41.89 1.13
N TRP A 549 -5.89 -40.93 0.51
CA TRP A 549 -5.46 -41.01 -0.89
C TRP A 549 -4.21 -41.89 -0.97
N ASN A 550 -4.39 -43.20 -0.76
CA ASN A 550 -3.25 -44.11 -0.68
C ASN A 550 -2.54 -44.23 -2.04
N THR A 551 -1.26 -43.87 -2.07
CA THR A 551 -0.36 -44.09 -3.20
C THR A 551 0.93 -44.69 -2.66
N ASP A 552 1.45 -45.75 -3.28
CA ASP A 552 2.75 -46.37 -2.94
C ASP A 552 3.95 -45.47 -3.34
N THR A 553 3.73 -44.15 -3.41
CA THR A 553 4.66 -43.18 -3.95
C THR A 553 5.41 -42.47 -2.83
N GLU A 554 6.64 -42.08 -3.14
CA GLU A 554 7.52 -41.28 -2.29
C GLU A 554 6.84 -39.99 -1.81
N SER A 555 7.17 -39.53 -0.60
CA SER A 555 6.69 -38.25 -0.04
C SER A 555 7.02 -37.07 -0.95
N TYR A 556 6.14 -36.09 -1.03
CA TYR A 556 6.40 -34.85 -1.75
C TYR A 556 7.51 -34.01 -1.10
N VAL A 557 7.79 -34.22 0.19
CA VAL A 557 8.89 -33.55 0.90
C VAL A 557 10.25 -34.09 0.45
N ASP A 558 10.31 -35.36 0.06
CA ASP A 558 11.55 -36.00 -0.44
C ASP A 558 11.82 -35.71 -1.92
N ARG A 559 10.80 -35.23 -2.65
CA ARG A 559 10.90 -34.82 -4.06
C ARG A 559 11.37 -33.37 -4.19
N THR A 560 12.16 -33.10 -5.23
CA THR A 560 12.60 -31.72 -5.55
C THR A 560 11.69 -31.10 -6.60
N PHE A 561 11.17 -29.91 -6.32
CA PHE A 561 10.42 -29.11 -7.30
C PHE A 561 11.01 -27.70 -7.38
N ALA A 562 11.11 -27.14 -8.59
CA ALA A 562 11.63 -25.79 -8.80
C ALA A 562 10.60 -24.70 -8.46
N SER A 563 9.31 -25.03 -8.41
CA SER A 563 8.25 -24.04 -8.12
C SER A 563 6.95 -24.68 -7.61
N PRO A 564 6.06 -23.89 -6.96
CA PRO A 564 4.71 -24.33 -6.62
C PRO A 564 3.91 -24.81 -7.84
N LYS A 565 4.11 -24.21 -9.02
CA LYS A 565 3.41 -24.62 -10.25
C LYS A 565 3.79 -26.05 -10.66
N GLU A 566 5.07 -26.38 -10.57
CA GLU A 566 5.57 -27.72 -10.88
C GLU A 566 5.04 -28.74 -9.87
N LEU A 567 5.06 -28.40 -8.57
CA LEU A 567 4.47 -29.20 -7.51
C LEU A 567 2.99 -29.50 -7.76
N PHE A 568 2.16 -28.47 -8.04
CA PHE A 568 0.75 -28.67 -8.36
C PHE A 568 0.55 -29.48 -9.63
N THR A 569 1.39 -29.32 -10.65
CA THR A 569 1.32 -30.11 -11.89
C THR A 569 1.56 -31.59 -11.59
N ALA A 570 2.58 -31.91 -10.78
CA ALA A 570 2.86 -33.27 -10.33
C ALA A 570 1.71 -33.83 -9.47
N ALA A 571 1.16 -33.04 -8.54
CA ALA A 571 0.02 -33.43 -7.71
C ALA A 571 -1.23 -33.71 -8.55
N PHE A 572 -1.57 -32.86 -9.52
CA PHE A 572 -2.71 -33.09 -10.39
C PHE A 572 -2.52 -34.29 -11.32
N ALA A 573 -1.29 -34.62 -11.71
CA ALA A 573 -1.01 -35.84 -12.49
C ALA A 573 -1.17 -37.11 -11.64
N GLU A 574 -0.76 -37.06 -10.37
CA GLU A 574 -0.82 -38.21 -9.45
C GLU A 574 -2.24 -38.47 -8.92
N PHE A 575 -2.98 -37.42 -8.54
CA PHE A 575 -4.30 -37.54 -7.91
C PHE A 575 -5.44 -37.21 -8.89
N ASN A 576 -5.74 -38.13 -9.80
CA ASN A 576 -6.64 -37.88 -10.94
C ASN A 576 -8.15 -38.01 -10.66
N MET A 577 -8.56 -38.46 -9.46
CA MET A 577 -9.98 -38.59 -9.14
C MET A 577 -10.62 -37.21 -8.98
N SER A 578 -11.87 -37.05 -9.42
CA SER A 578 -12.60 -35.76 -9.40
C SER A 578 -12.64 -35.11 -8.00
N SER A 579 -12.85 -35.92 -6.95
CA SER A 579 -12.83 -35.46 -5.56
C SER A 579 -11.45 -34.94 -5.13
N GLN A 580 -10.38 -35.65 -5.47
CA GLN A 580 -9.00 -35.25 -5.16
C GLN A 580 -8.61 -33.96 -5.90
N GLN A 581 -8.93 -33.89 -7.19
CA GLN A 581 -8.73 -32.71 -8.04
C GLN A 581 -9.44 -31.48 -7.46
N THR A 582 -10.63 -31.65 -6.87
CA THR A 582 -11.39 -30.56 -6.24
C THR A 582 -10.64 -30.00 -5.03
N VAL A 583 -10.15 -30.88 -4.15
CA VAL A 583 -9.35 -30.47 -2.97
C VAL A 583 -8.04 -29.80 -3.38
N LEU A 584 -7.34 -30.32 -4.39
CA LEU A 584 -6.12 -29.70 -4.91
C LEU A 584 -6.37 -28.33 -5.55
N LYS A 585 -7.49 -28.15 -6.26
CA LYS A 585 -7.90 -26.84 -6.79
C LYS A 585 -8.22 -25.85 -5.67
N GLU A 586 -8.87 -26.30 -4.60
CA GLU A 586 -9.14 -25.48 -3.42
C GLU A 586 -7.84 -25.06 -2.73
N LEU A 587 -6.90 -26.00 -2.53
CA LEU A 587 -5.56 -25.70 -2.00
C LEU A 587 -4.83 -24.69 -2.90
N GLN A 588 -4.80 -24.92 -4.21
CA GLN A 588 -4.12 -24.04 -5.17
C GLN A 588 -4.71 -22.62 -5.11
N LYS A 589 -6.03 -22.51 -5.05
CA LYS A 589 -6.72 -21.22 -4.92
C LYS A 589 -6.39 -20.55 -3.58
N ALA A 590 -6.53 -21.29 -2.47
CA ALA A 590 -6.27 -20.77 -1.13
C ALA A 590 -4.82 -20.31 -0.98
N PHE A 591 -3.85 -21.07 -1.50
CA PHE A 591 -2.45 -20.69 -1.54
C PHE A 591 -2.21 -19.46 -2.41
N THR A 592 -2.83 -19.38 -3.59
CA THR A 592 -2.69 -18.22 -4.49
C THR A 592 -3.27 -16.94 -3.86
N GLU A 593 -4.38 -17.07 -3.13
CA GLU A 593 -5.06 -15.96 -2.45
C GLU A 593 -4.48 -15.66 -1.05
N ARG A 594 -3.47 -16.38 -0.57
CA ARG A 594 -3.03 -16.32 0.84
C ARG A 594 -2.62 -14.93 1.35
N TYR A 595 -2.19 -14.02 0.48
CA TYR A 595 -1.85 -12.66 0.87
C TYR A 595 -3.09 -11.76 0.99
N SER A 596 -4.05 -11.88 0.06
CA SER A 596 -5.28 -11.07 0.07
C SER A 596 -6.39 -11.66 0.95
N LYS A 597 -6.36 -12.97 1.20
CA LYS A 597 -7.31 -13.71 2.05
C LYS A 597 -6.57 -14.72 2.94
N PRO A 598 -5.71 -14.25 3.87
CA PRO A 598 -4.96 -15.14 4.76
C PRO A 598 -5.86 -16.09 5.56
N ALA A 599 -7.05 -15.63 5.97
CA ALA A 599 -8.03 -16.47 6.66
C ALA A 599 -8.51 -17.66 5.82
N GLY A 600 -8.69 -17.50 4.51
CA GLY A 600 -9.11 -18.59 3.63
C GLY A 600 -8.05 -19.70 3.55
N PHE A 601 -6.77 -19.32 3.49
CA PHE A 601 -5.66 -20.27 3.48
C PHE A 601 -5.50 -20.98 4.83
N MET A 602 -5.57 -20.25 5.95
CA MET A 602 -5.46 -20.86 7.28
C MET A 602 -6.64 -21.78 7.60
N ASN A 603 -7.87 -21.38 7.23
CA ASN A 603 -9.05 -22.23 7.35
C ASN A 603 -8.98 -23.49 6.48
N PHE A 604 -8.30 -23.44 5.32
CA PHE A 604 -8.06 -24.63 4.52
C PHE A 604 -7.15 -25.61 5.27
N ILE A 605 -6.01 -25.13 5.80
CA ILE A 605 -5.05 -25.98 6.52
C ILE A 605 -5.66 -26.57 7.79
N HIS A 606 -6.39 -25.76 8.57
CA HIS A 606 -7.09 -26.20 9.77
C HIS A 606 -8.06 -27.37 9.48
N ARG A 607 -8.71 -27.37 8.31
CA ARG A 607 -9.66 -28.41 7.89
C ARG A 607 -9.00 -29.63 7.24
N ILE A 608 -7.67 -29.71 7.17
CA ILE A 608 -6.99 -30.94 6.77
C ILE A 608 -7.19 -31.98 7.89
N PRO A 609 -7.78 -33.16 7.60
CA PRO A 609 -7.96 -34.18 8.61
C PRO A 609 -6.62 -34.78 9.03
N SER A 610 -6.50 -35.09 10.32
CA SER A 610 -5.42 -35.91 10.86
C SER A 610 -5.99 -37.09 11.64
N LEU A 611 -5.30 -38.22 11.58
CA LEU A 611 -5.64 -39.43 12.31
C LEU A 611 -4.93 -39.52 13.67
N LEU A 612 -3.97 -38.63 13.92
CA LEU A 612 -3.18 -38.67 15.15
C LEU A 612 -3.85 -37.87 16.28
N PRO A 613 -3.54 -38.19 17.55
CA PRO A 613 -4.15 -37.52 18.70
C PRO A 613 -3.95 -36.01 18.76
N LYS A 614 -2.81 -35.49 18.28
CA LYS A 614 -2.39 -34.09 18.43
C LYS A 614 -1.90 -33.48 17.12
N PRO A 615 -2.82 -33.17 16.20
CA PRO A 615 -2.46 -32.47 14.97
C PRO A 615 -2.29 -30.98 15.21
N PHE A 616 -1.23 -30.40 14.65
CA PHE A 616 -1.02 -28.95 14.68
C PHE A 616 -0.44 -28.45 13.36
N PHE A 617 -0.63 -27.17 13.08
CA PHE A 617 0.18 -26.47 12.09
C PHE A 617 0.87 -25.29 12.73
N ALA A 618 2.20 -25.23 12.59
CA ALA A 618 3.01 -24.13 13.10
C ALA A 618 3.35 -23.18 11.97
N LEU A 619 3.12 -21.89 12.19
CA LEU A 619 3.50 -20.85 11.25
C LEU A 619 4.26 -19.73 11.95
N LYS A 620 5.29 -19.21 11.28
CA LYS A 620 5.90 -17.92 11.62
C LYS A 620 5.58 -16.92 10.54
N VAL A 621 5.23 -15.72 10.97
CA VAL A 621 5.04 -14.58 10.09
C VAL A 621 5.91 -13.43 10.60
N PHE A 622 6.51 -12.69 9.68
CA PHE A 622 7.30 -11.51 9.99
C PHE A 622 6.48 -10.24 9.73
N PRO A 623 6.81 -9.12 10.41
CA PRO A 623 6.05 -7.88 10.30
C PRO A 623 5.96 -7.38 8.86
N TYR A 624 7.03 -7.56 8.07
CA TYR A 624 7.03 -7.19 6.66
C TYR A 624 5.87 -7.83 5.89
N TYR A 625 5.59 -9.11 6.11
CA TYR A 625 4.50 -9.80 5.41
C TYR A 625 3.13 -9.37 5.92
N ILE A 626 2.97 -9.17 7.24
CA ILE A 626 1.72 -8.71 7.84
C ILE A 626 1.37 -7.31 7.30
N PHE A 627 2.30 -6.36 7.42
CA PHE A 627 2.04 -4.97 7.10
C PHE A 627 2.07 -4.68 5.60
N HIS A 628 3.02 -5.25 4.85
CA HIS A 628 3.21 -4.86 3.44
C HIS A 628 2.60 -5.81 2.42
N GLN A 629 2.48 -7.11 2.73
CA GLN A 629 1.90 -8.07 1.79
C GLN A 629 0.42 -8.33 2.10
N MET A 630 0.08 -8.55 3.37
CA MET A 630 -1.30 -8.77 3.80
C MET A 630 -2.07 -7.49 4.10
N LYS A 631 -1.37 -6.36 4.29
CA LYS A 631 -1.96 -5.03 4.51
C LYS A 631 -2.87 -4.99 5.73
N THR A 632 -2.46 -5.69 6.79
CA THR A 632 -3.23 -5.85 8.02
C THR A 632 -2.33 -5.56 9.22
N THR A 633 -2.90 -5.42 10.40
CA THR A 633 -2.14 -5.29 11.64
C THR A 633 -1.81 -6.65 12.25
N VAL A 634 -0.87 -6.70 13.20
CA VAL A 634 -0.58 -7.94 13.95
C VAL A 634 -1.80 -8.44 14.73
N ALA A 635 -2.64 -7.52 15.22
CA ALA A 635 -3.87 -7.81 15.94
C ALA A 635 -4.93 -8.46 15.03
N GLU A 636 -5.19 -7.85 13.88
CA GLU A 636 -6.11 -8.39 12.88
C GLU A 636 -5.60 -9.74 12.33
N TYR A 637 -4.30 -9.86 12.07
CA TYR A 637 -3.71 -11.13 11.66
C TYR A 637 -3.90 -12.22 12.72
N ALA A 638 -3.65 -11.90 14.00
CA ALA A 638 -3.89 -12.83 15.09
C ALA A 638 -5.37 -13.24 15.15
N SER A 639 -6.30 -12.29 14.95
CA SER A 639 -7.75 -12.56 15.01
C SER A 639 -8.26 -13.59 14.00
N ILE A 640 -7.53 -13.83 12.89
CA ILE A 640 -7.84 -14.88 11.90
C ILE A 640 -8.00 -16.25 12.56
N PHE A 641 -7.21 -16.50 13.61
CA PHE A 641 -7.13 -17.79 14.25
C PHE A 641 -8.09 -17.94 15.43
N ALA A 642 -8.83 -16.90 15.83
CA ALA A 642 -9.61 -16.89 17.07
C ALA A 642 -10.56 -18.09 17.20
N ASP A 643 -11.22 -18.48 16.11
CA ASP A 643 -12.16 -19.61 16.08
C ASP A 643 -11.50 -20.99 15.94
N MET A 644 -10.16 -21.04 15.83
CA MET A 644 -9.38 -22.27 15.65
C MET A 644 -8.68 -22.75 16.93
N SER A 645 -8.95 -22.12 18.08
CA SER A 645 -8.30 -22.38 19.37
C SER A 645 -6.75 -22.35 19.28
N PRO A 646 -6.15 -21.23 18.90
CA PRO A 646 -4.71 -21.14 18.60
C PRO A 646 -3.86 -21.10 19.87
N GLU A 647 -2.63 -21.61 19.76
CA GLU A 647 -1.54 -21.29 20.70
C GLU A 647 -0.72 -20.13 20.13
N TYR A 648 -0.78 -18.95 20.77
CA TYR A 648 0.04 -17.81 20.38
C TYR A 648 1.40 -17.86 21.05
N VAL A 649 2.45 -17.70 20.25
CA VAL A 649 3.83 -17.64 20.72
C VAL A 649 4.44 -16.32 20.27
N VAL A 650 4.92 -15.52 21.22
CA VAL A 650 5.69 -14.30 20.95
C VAL A 650 7.16 -14.62 21.09
N LEU A 651 7.90 -14.55 19.99
CA LEU A 651 9.36 -14.64 19.99
C LEU A 651 9.95 -13.24 19.97
N TRP A 652 10.46 -12.83 21.13
CA TRP A 652 10.99 -11.50 21.37
C TRP A 652 12.50 -11.56 21.55
N ARG A 653 13.17 -10.45 21.25
CA ARG A 653 14.59 -10.30 21.58
C ARG A 653 14.82 -8.89 22.09
N ARG A 654 15.34 -8.80 23.31
CA ARG A 654 15.46 -7.53 24.02
C ARG A 654 16.52 -6.60 23.41
N ASN A 655 17.65 -7.15 22.97
CA ASN A 655 18.72 -6.38 22.32
C ASN A 655 18.38 -6.08 20.85
N VAL A 656 17.60 -5.01 20.62
CA VAL A 656 17.13 -4.62 19.28
C VAL A 656 18.28 -4.22 18.35
N LEU A 657 19.35 -3.63 18.90
CA LEU A 657 20.55 -3.29 18.14
C LEU A 657 21.19 -4.53 17.51
N GLU A 658 21.30 -5.63 18.26
CA GLU A 658 21.87 -6.87 17.73
C GLU A 658 20.99 -7.49 16.63
N ILE A 659 19.67 -7.33 16.69
CA ILE A 659 18.76 -7.72 15.61
C ILE A 659 19.04 -6.89 14.36
N PHE A 660 19.10 -5.57 14.51
CA PHE A 660 19.37 -4.63 13.42
C PHE A 660 20.70 -4.95 12.72
N VAL A 661 21.77 -5.11 13.49
CA VAL A 661 23.11 -5.44 12.97
C VAL A 661 23.10 -6.80 12.27
N SER A 662 22.52 -7.81 12.91
CA SER A 662 22.45 -9.16 12.33
C SER A 662 21.65 -9.21 11.04
N ALA A 663 20.56 -8.44 10.93
CA ALA A 663 19.76 -8.33 9.72
C ALA A 663 20.52 -7.63 8.59
N ASN A 664 21.18 -6.51 8.88
CA ASN A 664 21.98 -5.76 7.90
C ASN A 664 23.16 -6.56 7.37
N ILE A 665 23.86 -7.30 8.24
CA ILE A 665 24.95 -8.20 7.82
C ILE A 665 24.40 -9.29 6.90
N ALA A 666 23.29 -9.92 7.27
CA ALA A 666 22.67 -10.97 6.48
C ALA A 666 22.27 -10.50 5.09
N GLN A 667 21.68 -9.30 5.01
CA GLN A 667 21.31 -8.68 3.75
C GLN A 667 22.53 -8.39 2.88
N ARG A 668 23.61 -7.88 3.47
CA ARG A 668 24.86 -7.57 2.77
C ARG A 668 25.59 -8.82 2.27
N THR A 669 25.61 -9.89 3.07
CA THR A 669 26.35 -11.14 2.73
C THR A 669 25.49 -12.16 1.99
N ASN A 670 24.18 -11.92 1.89
CA ASN A 670 23.18 -12.92 1.53
C ASN A 670 23.19 -14.17 2.46
N GLY A 671 23.76 -14.02 3.66
CA GLY A 671 23.98 -15.08 4.65
C GLY A 671 22.84 -15.19 5.66
N TRP A 672 21.65 -15.56 5.22
CA TRP A 672 20.46 -15.64 6.09
C TRP A 672 20.51 -16.84 7.05
N THR A 673 21.21 -17.91 6.70
CA THR A 673 21.30 -19.16 7.47
C THR A 673 22.73 -19.67 7.59
N LEU A 674 23.09 -20.15 8.78
CA LEU A 674 24.28 -20.96 9.11
C LEU A 674 25.66 -20.34 8.78
N GLN A 675 25.71 -19.14 8.22
CA GLN A 675 26.96 -18.42 7.98
C GLN A 675 27.41 -17.70 9.25
N GLY A 676 28.62 -18.03 9.70
CA GLY A 676 29.26 -17.35 10.81
C GLY A 676 29.51 -15.88 10.49
N THR A 677 29.17 -14.97 11.41
CA THR A 677 29.46 -13.53 11.25
C THR A 677 30.60 -13.12 12.18
N SER A 678 31.70 -12.66 11.60
CA SER A 678 32.91 -12.13 12.27
C SER A 678 33.02 -10.60 12.17
N GLN A 679 34.08 -10.02 12.74
CA GLN A 679 34.40 -8.59 12.65
C GLN A 679 34.59 -8.09 11.20
N GLU A 680 35.00 -8.94 10.27
CA GLU A 680 35.16 -8.58 8.85
C GLU A 680 33.84 -8.17 8.19
N HIS A 681 32.72 -8.61 8.78
CA HIS A 681 31.38 -8.30 8.30
C HIS A 681 30.81 -7.03 8.94
N ALA A 682 31.59 -6.32 9.76
CA ALA A 682 31.11 -5.15 10.48
C ALA A 682 30.51 -4.08 9.55
N ILE A 683 29.49 -3.39 10.06
CA ILE A 683 28.74 -2.35 9.34
C ILE A 683 28.88 -0.99 10.03
N THR A 684 28.71 0.09 9.28
CA THR A 684 28.50 1.42 9.84
C THR A 684 27.00 1.64 10.02
N ILE A 685 26.59 2.07 11.21
CA ILE A 685 25.19 2.35 11.52
C ILE A 685 24.91 3.83 11.32
N GLN A 686 23.78 4.14 10.67
CA GLN A 686 23.23 5.49 10.61
C GLN A 686 22.15 5.65 11.68
N ARG A 687 22.23 6.72 12.49
CA ARG A 687 21.28 6.96 13.58
C ARG A 687 19.82 6.97 13.12
N PRO A 688 19.43 7.69 12.05
CA PRO A 688 18.02 7.73 11.63
C PRO A 688 17.46 6.36 11.25
N GLU A 689 18.28 5.50 10.64
CA GLU A 689 17.89 4.14 10.26
C GLU A 689 17.68 3.25 11.48
N LEU A 690 18.60 3.31 12.45
CA LEU A 690 18.49 2.57 13.71
C LEU A 690 17.29 3.04 14.53
N ASP A 691 17.10 4.36 14.68
CA ASP A 691 15.99 4.96 15.43
C ASP A 691 14.64 4.54 14.81
N TRP A 692 14.52 4.62 13.48
CA TRP A 692 13.33 4.16 12.75
C TRP A 692 13.09 2.65 12.94
N TYR A 693 14.15 1.84 12.87
CA TYR A 693 14.04 0.39 13.06
C TYR A 693 13.54 0.04 14.47
N ILE A 694 14.10 0.67 15.51
CA ILE A 694 13.71 0.46 16.90
C ILE A 694 12.25 0.85 17.11
N GLN A 695 11.83 2.02 16.61
CA GLN A 695 10.44 2.46 16.74
C GLN A 695 9.45 1.47 16.12
N ASN A 696 9.72 0.99 14.90
CA ASN A 696 8.86 0.01 14.25
C ASN A 696 8.86 -1.35 14.96
N PHE A 697 10.03 -1.81 15.42
CA PHE A 697 10.16 -3.06 16.16
C PHE A 697 9.37 -3.03 17.47
N VAL A 698 9.57 -1.98 18.27
CA VAL A 698 8.84 -1.79 19.54
C VAL A 698 7.35 -1.63 19.29
N SER A 699 6.94 -0.84 18.29
CA SER A 699 5.53 -0.66 17.93
C SER A 699 4.85 -1.98 17.55
N TYR A 700 5.50 -2.81 16.74
CA TYR A 700 4.96 -4.12 16.34
C TYR A 700 4.65 -5.03 17.54
N PHE A 701 5.61 -5.20 18.45
CA PHE A 701 5.41 -6.05 19.62
C PHE A 701 4.48 -5.42 20.67
N THR A 702 4.44 -4.09 20.76
CA THR A 702 3.49 -3.38 21.64
C THR A 702 2.06 -3.61 21.17
N GLN A 703 1.79 -3.48 19.87
CA GLN A 703 0.47 -3.78 19.30
C GLN A 703 0.05 -5.24 19.55
N ALA A 704 0.98 -6.19 19.42
CA ALA A 704 0.70 -7.60 19.71
C ALA A 704 0.35 -7.81 21.19
N ARG A 705 1.17 -7.30 22.10
CA ARG A 705 0.96 -7.37 23.55
C ARG A 705 -0.38 -6.75 23.95
N ASP A 706 -0.62 -5.51 23.53
CA ASP A 706 -1.82 -4.76 23.88
C ASP A 706 -3.09 -5.45 23.35
N TYR A 707 -3.02 -6.07 22.16
CA TYR A 707 -4.11 -6.89 21.62
C TYR A 707 -4.39 -8.11 22.50
N PHE A 708 -3.37 -8.90 22.83
CA PHE A 708 -3.55 -10.09 23.65
C PHE A 708 -4.00 -9.76 25.07
N ASP A 709 -3.37 -8.77 25.71
CA ASP A 709 -3.71 -8.36 27.07
C ASP A 709 -5.13 -7.78 27.15
N SER A 710 -5.49 -6.86 26.24
CA SER A 710 -6.83 -6.24 26.24
C SER A 710 -7.97 -7.21 25.95
N LYS A 711 -7.70 -8.30 25.22
CA LYS A 711 -8.66 -9.36 24.92
C LYS A 711 -8.58 -10.55 25.88
N SER A 712 -7.65 -10.53 26.83
CA SER A 712 -7.36 -11.66 27.72
C SER A 712 -7.10 -12.96 26.96
N ILE A 713 -6.43 -12.85 25.82
CA ILE A 713 -5.99 -14.00 25.02
C ILE A 713 -4.68 -14.51 25.63
N PRO A 714 -4.57 -15.79 26.00
CA PRO A 714 -3.31 -16.33 26.51
C PRO A 714 -2.25 -16.42 25.40
N TYR A 715 -1.00 -16.11 25.75
CA TYR A 715 0.15 -16.23 24.85
C TYR A 715 1.41 -16.57 25.62
N HIS A 716 2.36 -17.21 24.93
CA HIS A 716 3.64 -17.64 25.48
C HIS A 716 4.75 -16.75 24.96
N VAL A 717 5.51 -16.12 25.84
CA VAL A 717 6.70 -15.35 25.46
C VAL A 717 7.94 -16.24 25.59
N PHE A 718 8.76 -16.24 24.54
CA PHE A 718 10.14 -16.74 24.58
C PHE A 718 11.06 -15.59 24.18
N GLU A 719 11.95 -15.22 25.10
CA GLU A 719 12.92 -14.14 24.89
C GLU A 719 14.25 -14.75 24.47
N TYR A 720 14.82 -14.26 23.37
CA TYR A 720 15.98 -14.86 22.74
C TYR A 720 17.20 -14.93 23.67
N ASN A 721 17.54 -13.84 24.36
CA ASN A 721 18.72 -13.75 25.21
C ASN A 721 18.60 -14.58 26.51
N ARG A 722 17.39 -14.79 27.02
CA ARG A 722 17.11 -15.59 28.22
C ARG A 722 16.93 -17.07 27.89
N ASP A 723 16.18 -17.35 26.84
CA ASP A 723 15.66 -18.69 26.58
C ASP A 723 16.48 -19.40 25.47
N LEU A 724 16.84 -18.70 24.38
CA LEU A 724 17.37 -19.31 23.14
C LEU A 724 18.89 -19.17 22.91
N VAL A 725 19.57 -18.31 23.66
CA VAL A 725 20.96 -17.92 23.35
C VAL A 725 22.01 -18.99 23.69
N ASP A 726 21.78 -19.75 24.77
CA ASP A 726 22.75 -20.73 25.30
C ASP A 726 22.24 -22.15 25.05
N GLU A 727 23.13 -23.01 24.53
CA GLU A 727 22.88 -24.44 24.35
C GLU A 727 22.42 -25.12 25.64
N LYS A 728 22.87 -24.63 26.81
CA LYS A 728 22.41 -25.12 28.11
C LYS A 728 20.94 -24.83 28.39
N GLY A 729 20.40 -23.77 27.80
CA GLY A 729 18.99 -23.37 27.94
C GLY A 729 18.06 -24.12 27.00
N HIS A 730 18.57 -24.67 25.89
CA HIS A 730 17.74 -25.30 24.87
C HIS A 730 16.93 -26.51 25.37
N PRO A 731 17.44 -27.41 26.24
CA PRO A 731 16.63 -28.48 26.82
C PRO A 731 15.40 -27.97 27.58
N ASN A 732 15.50 -26.86 28.29
CA ASN A 732 14.37 -26.28 29.01
C ASN A 732 13.30 -25.75 28.05
N ILE A 733 13.72 -25.12 26.94
CA ILE A 733 12.78 -24.73 25.88
C ILE A 733 12.11 -25.94 25.27
N ALA A 734 12.87 -26.97 24.90
CA ALA A 734 12.30 -28.16 24.29
C ALA A 734 11.28 -28.84 25.22
N ARG A 735 11.58 -28.93 26.53
CA ARG A 735 10.61 -29.41 27.54
C ARG A 735 9.37 -28.53 27.59
N LYS A 736 9.53 -27.20 27.52
CA LYS A 736 8.40 -26.26 27.51
C LYS A 736 7.56 -26.39 26.24
N ILE A 737 8.18 -26.48 25.07
CA ILE A 737 7.47 -26.73 23.81
C ILE A 737 6.71 -28.06 23.89
N GLN A 738 7.39 -29.12 24.35
CA GLN A 738 6.80 -30.45 24.50
C GLN A 738 5.57 -30.43 25.42
N SER A 739 5.71 -29.87 26.63
CA SER A 739 4.67 -29.94 27.66
C SER A 739 3.58 -28.85 27.52
N VAL A 740 3.94 -27.64 27.12
CA VAL A 740 3.03 -26.48 27.12
C VAL A 740 2.37 -26.29 25.76
N LEU A 741 3.13 -26.37 24.66
CA LEU A 741 2.59 -26.11 23.32
C LEU A 741 2.05 -27.37 22.65
N LEU A 742 2.74 -28.50 22.84
CA LEU A 742 2.33 -29.77 22.24
C LEU A 742 1.55 -30.66 23.23
N HIS A 743 1.44 -30.25 24.50
CA HIS A 743 0.77 -30.99 25.58
C HIS A 743 1.24 -32.45 25.71
N LEU A 744 2.45 -32.78 25.28
CA LEU A 744 3.05 -34.10 25.32
C LEU A 744 3.63 -34.40 26.71
N PRO A 745 3.67 -35.68 27.13
CA PRO A 745 4.42 -36.08 28.31
C PRO A 745 5.87 -35.61 28.19
N SER A 746 6.44 -35.14 29.29
CA SER A 746 7.87 -34.85 29.35
C SER A 746 8.65 -36.14 29.19
N ASP A 747 9.44 -36.24 28.12
CA ASP A 747 10.27 -37.41 27.82
C ASP A 747 11.72 -36.96 27.66
N GLU A 748 12.51 -37.18 28.69
CA GLU A 748 13.90 -36.71 28.74
C GLU A 748 14.78 -37.39 27.68
N GLN A 749 14.46 -38.62 27.27
CA GLN A 749 15.19 -39.29 26.20
C GLN A 749 14.93 -38.59 24.87
N VAL A 750 13.67 -38.23 24.59
CA VAL A 750 13.33 -37.45 23.39
C VAL A 750 14.03 -36.09 23.41
N ILE A 751 14.08 -35.42 24.56
CA ILE A 751 14.81 -34.15 24.69
C ILE A 751 16.29 -34.35 24.35
N GLN A 752 16.95 -35.37 24.91
CA GLN A 752 18.35 -35.67 24.59
C GLN A 752 18.57 -35.97 23.10
N ASP A 753 17.65 -36.73 22.48
CA ASP A 753 17.72 -37.09 21.06
C ASP A 753 17.54 -35.89 20.12
N VAL A 754 16.74 -34.88 20.52
CA VAL A 754 16.60 -33.61 19.79
C VAL A 754 17.93 -32.85 19.78
N PHE A 755 18.71 -32.92 20.85
CA PHE A 755 19.99 -32.20 21.00
C PHE A 755 21.24 -32.98 20.59
N ALA A 756 21.12 -34.27 20.27
CA ALA A 756 22.23 -35.06 19.74
C ALA A 756 22.72 -34.59 18.35
N TYR A 757 22.03 -33.66 17.69
CA TYR A 757 22.40 -33.09 16.38
C TYR A 757 23.28 -31.82 16.50
N PRO A 758 24.49 -31.79 15.91
CA PRO A 758 25.54 -30.79 16.18
C PRO A 758 25.39 -29.42 15.48
N HIS A 759 24.18 -28.91 15.24
CA HIS A 759 23.99 -27.74 14.34
C HIS A 759 23.17 -26.57 14.92
N LEU A 760 23.12 -26.42 16.25
CA LEU A 760 22.27 -25.41 16.91
C LEU A 760 23.08 -24.28 17.59
N ALA A 761 24.25 -23.93 17.06
CA ALA A 761 25.07 -22.84 17.59
C ALA A 761 24.61 -21.46 17.11
N LYS A 762 24.89 -20.42 17.91
CA LYS A 762 24.70 -19.01 17.52
C LYS A 762 25.58 -18.67 16.30
N GLN A 763 25.01 -17.99 15.31
CA GLN A 763 25.74 -17.61 14.08
C GLN A 763 26.81 -16.52 14.31
N ALA A 764 26.61 -15.63 15.28
CA ALA A 764 27.59 -14.62 15.61
C ALA A 764 28.70 -15.21 16.48
N THR A 765 29.93 -15.16 15.97
CA THR A 765 31.14 -15.65 16.67
C THR A 765 31.84 -14.55 17.46
N VAL A 766 31.39 -13.30 17.32
CA VAL A 766 31.90 -12.12 18.01
C VAL A 766 30.73 -11.33 18.64
N PRO A 767 30.97 -10.56 19.71
CA PRO A 767 29.97 -9.67 20.28
C PRO A 767 29.47 -8.61 19.28
N VAL A 768 28.24 -8.12 19.45
CA VAL A 768 27.62 -7.15 18.53
C VAL A 768 28.44 -5.87 18.35
N PHE A 769 29.12 -5.37 19.40
CA PHE A 769 29.94 -4.17 19.27
C PHE A 769 31.13 -4.35 18.31
N ALA A 770 31.65 -5.58 18.19
CA ALA A 770 32.72 -5.90 17.24
C ALA A 770 32.19 -6.03 15.79
N GLN A 771 30.87 -5.99 15.61
CA GLN A 771 30.19 -6.00 14.31
C GLN A 771 29.74 -4.59 13.87
N ILE A 772 30.13 -3.55 14.62
CA ILE A 772 29.77 -2.15 14.36
C ILE A 772 31.06 -1.34 14.19
N GLN A 773 31.28 -0.77 13.01
CA GLN A 773 32.49 -0.01 12.70
C GLN A 773 32.58 1.30 13.49
N ASN A 774 31.45 1.99 13.68
CA ASN A 774 31.33 3.24 14.43
C ASN A 774 30.74 3.04 15.83
N TRP A 775 31.18 1.99 16.55
CA TRP A 775 30.59 1.61 17.84
C TRP A 775 30.61 2.75 18.88
N ASP A 776 31.72 3.49 19.01
CA ASP A 776 31.82 4.58 19.98
C ASP A 776 30.78 5.69 19.71
N GLU A 777 30.47 5.93 18.45
CA GLU A 777 29.42 6.87 18.04
C GLU A 777 28.04 6.35 18.40
N VAL A 778 27.73 5.09 18.07
CA VAL A 778 26.45 4.44 18.40
C VAL A 778 26.21 4.42 19.91
N LYS A 779 27.26 4.13 20.69
CA LYS A 779 27.23 4.18 22.14
C LYS A 779 26.96 5.60 22.65
N SER A 780 27.52 6.63 22.01
CA SER A 780 27.28 8.03 22.37
C SER A 780 25.82 8.47 22.17
N TRP A 781 25.05 7.78 21.33
CA TRP A 781 23.61 8.00 21.16
C TRP A 781 22.77 7.40 22.30
N GLY A 782 23.39 6.65 23.21
CA GLY A 782 22.72 6.01 24.34
C GLY A 782 22.34 4.53 24.12
N TYR A 783 22.79 3.92 23.02
CA TYR A 783 22.50 2.51 22.73
C TYR A 783 23.50 1.56 23.38
N SER A 784 22.99 0.44 23.90
CA SER A 784 23.80 -0.58 24.56
C SER A 784 23.94 -1.87 23.75
N ALA A 785 25.11 -2.50 23.87
CA ALA A 785 25.38 -3.85 23.39
C ALA A 785 24.92 -4.93 24.39
N VAL A 786 24.57 -4.54 25.62
CA VAL A 786 24.15 -5.42 26.71
C VAL A 786 22.63 -5.55 26.69
N ALA A 787 22.13 -6.79 26.63
CA ALA A 787 20.69 -7.03 26.46
C ALA A 787 19.87 -6.53 27.65
N GLU A 788 20.40 -6.67 28.86
CA GLU A 788 19.75 -6.30 30.12
C GLU A 788 19.48 -4.80 30.26
N GLU A 789 20.21 -3.97 29.51
CA GLU A 789 20.05 -2.50 29.51
C GLU A 789 18.91 -2.02 28.59
N TRP A 790 18.35 -2.90 27.77
CA TRP A 790 17.17 -2.60 26.96
C TRP A 790 15.87 -2.84 27.75
N PRO A 791 14.81 -2.04 27.54
CA PRO A 791 13.52 -2.29 28.17
C PRO A 791 12.95 -3.67 27.83
N ASP A 792 12.41 -4.37 28.82
CA ASP A 792 11.65 -5.60 28.60
C ASP A 792 10.17 -5.29 28.41
N LEU A 793 9.71 -5.32 27.16
CA LEU A 793 8.32 -5.04 26.81
C LEU A 793 7.32 -6.01 27.45
N PHE A 794 7.77 -7.21 27.85
CA PHE A 794 6.93 -8.28 28.38
C PHE A 794 7.22 -8.60 29.85
N ALA A 795 7.88 -7.70 30.60
CA ALA A 795 8.17 -7.93 32.03
C ALA A 795 6.93 -7.86 32.94
N GLU A 796 5.89 -7.11 32.56
CA GLU A 796 4.74 -6.77 33.43
C GLU A 796 3.39 -7.34 32.95
N SER A 797 3.34 -8.13 31.87
CA SER A 797 2.06 -8.60 31.34
C SER A 797 1.35 -9.53 32.33
N THR A 798 0.15 -9.15 32.76
CA THR A 798 -0.66 -9.90 33.74
C THR A 798 -1.31 -11.14 33.14
N ASN A 799 -1.46 -11.19 31.81
CA ASN A 799 -2.05 -12.29 31.05
C ASN A 799 -1.03 -13.15 30.30
N THR A 800 0.27 -12.84 30.42
CA THR A 800 1.24 -13.88 30.12
C THR A 800 1.03 -15.00 31.10
N THR A 801 0.94 -16.23 30.60
CA THR A 801 1.53 -17.37 31.32
C THR A 801 3.02 -17.09 31.42
N ALA A 802 3.36 -16.13 32.28
CA ALA A 802 4.72 -15.88 32.69
C ALA A 802 5.17 -17.21 33.25
N VAL A 803 6.22 -17.74 32.66
CA VAL A 803 6.89 -18.94 33.15
C VAL A 803 7.62 -18.52 34.41
N SER A 804 6.86 -18.27 35.48
CA SER A 804 7.39 -18.00 36.79
C SER A 804 7.89 -19.33 37.36
N ARG A 805 9.22 -19.49 37.32
CA ARG A 805 10.04 -20.44 38.11
C ARG A 805 9.43 -21.84 38.30
N LEU A 806 9.80 -22.75 37.39
CA LEU A 806 10.15 -24.12 37.76
C LEU A 806 11.67 -24.21 37.86
#